data_AF-A0A6L9SW99-F1
#
_entry.id   AF-A0A6L9SW99-F1
#
_cell.length_a   1.000
_cell.length_b   1.000
_cell.length_c   1.000
_cell.angle_alpha   90.00
_cell.angle_beta   90.00
_cell.angle_gamma   90.00
#
_symmetry.space_group_name_H-M   'P 1'
#
loop_
_entity.id
_entity.type
_entity.pdbx_description
1 polymer ?
#
loop_
_entity_poly.entity_id
_entity_poly.type
_entity_poly.pdbx_seq_one_letter_code
_entity_poly.pdbx_strand_id
1 'polypeptide(L)'
;MLAATLVILLIECVGFNMTFWRTLGASTDSASYENTLGPGLKRTDTGMLRVSDPTDAWLEVKADGTSDYARVDTLTPKQDALHVIHLRATFRDASTPRSQGSASPNTAESTAATQSVAPRSPRSLYLYAPGSGVMRVWVEEAKGSVVPIQAVRANVRVPFSFSVTRVALMAGALLLVMAWRPGSRLWRIPLDTSSLRQRCAFAALAAPFAAVTAVNVVWQMRYAVPLSFHTPGGYTYDIDQYGHLADALLHGRVSLDLIVPDALAKAANPYDVGTRGRLLSEGVTPIYWDYAFHDGKWYSYFGVVPAVLLFAPYRALTGGMLSSAAAVHLLMFLALLFFWLLTVRVVARIAPRASLAATSMALAFVPLAGNFVYLVFRTNFYSVPFSASLAFTALGLWLWLGAQTTKRPLAPADRWRMEGAPELSLPRLGLGAACIALNFGCRPTFCLAALLGIPLFWPQIAALVANLKAGRTGWAKALRAPAVVVGAALVPLVPLLAYNHARFGSFLEFGNEYQLTVTDMTAFRQPAADVLPVFGYYLFLPPRFTGSFPFVALSPTPLPQWAFTEPLVGGLFTLCPLLLLAFAAPFLYRRGRRSVTPPVDGLPAMLTAALVLGLAMALFDGVSAGLGWRYMCDFGWLFALAALPGLLRVLDEPGACVAVADARPCRRAGGTRPPVPARVRAARIAVFTLMCWTLLFCLLACFTPGRQDQLLATNPAFFHDVLSWFRL
;
A
#
# COMPACT_ATOMS: atom_id res chain seq x y z
N MET A 1 32.70 -2.51 -8.44
CA MET A 1 31.72 -2.10 -9.45
C MET A 1 31.74 -3.05 -10.62
N LEU A 2 32.84 -3.15 -11.37
CA LEU A 2 32.96 -4.08 -12.50
C LEU A 2 32.53 -5.52 -12.18
N ALA A 3 33.08 -6.12 -11.11
CA ALA A 3 32.70 -7.48 -10.70
C ALA A 3 31.21 -7.64 -10.39
N ALA A 4 30.57 -6.62 -9.79
CA ALA A 4 29.15 -6.67 -9.47
C ALA A 4 28.27 -6.51 -10.73
N THR A 5 28.69 -5.65 -11.67
CA THR A 5 28.06 -5.54 -13.00
C THR A 5 28.17 -6.86 -13.76
N LEU A 6 29.34 -7.52 -13.73
CA LEU A 6 29.54 -8.83 -14.33
C LEU A 6 28.63 -9.89 -13.71
N VAL A 7 28.45 -9.88 -12.39
CA VAL A 7 27.50 -10.78 -11.72
C VAL A 7 26.06 -10.53 -12.16
N ILE A 8 25.63 -9.27 -12.28
CA ILE A 8 24.29 -8.93 -12.79
C ILE A 8 24.10 -9.45 -14.23
N LEU A 9 25.09 -9.23 -15.09
CA LEU A 9 25.05 -9.72 -16.47
C LEU A 9 25.08 -11.25 -16.54
N LEU A 10 25.81 -11.92 -15.65
CA LEU A 10 25.83 -13.38 -15.57
C LEU A 10 24.48 -13.92 -15.10
N ILE A 11 23.87 -13.32 -14.07
CA ILE A 11 22.53 -13.71 -13.63
C ILE A 11 21.50 -13.48 -14.74
N GLU A 12 21.57 -12.37 -15.47
CA GLU A 12 20.65 -12.06 -16.57
C GLU A 12 20.84 -12.98 -17.78
N CYS A 13 22.07 -13.07 -18.31
CA CYS A 13 22.35 -13.79 -19.55
C CYS A 13 22.47 -15.30 -19.35
N VAL A 14 22.79 -15.78 -18.15
CA VAL A 14 22.88 -17.21 -17.84
C VAL A 14 21.72 -17.64 -16.96
N GLY A 15 21.56 -17.06 -15.77
CA GLY A 15 20.53 -17.47 -14.79
C GLY A 15 19.09 -17.39 -15.32
N PHE A 16 18.62 -16.20 -15.69
CA PHE A 16 17.27 -15.98 -16.25
C PHE A 16 17.09 -16.49 -17.69
N ASN A 17 18.16 -17.03 -18.30
CA ASN A 17 18.14 -17.61 -19.62
C ASN A 17 18.60 -19.09 -19.59
N MET A 18 18.56 -19.75 -18.42
CA MET A 18 18.96 -21.16 -18.31
C MET A 18 18.12 -22.06 -19.22
N THR A 19 16.83 -21.75 -19.39
CA THR A 19 15.95 -22.47 -20.32
C THR A 19 16.35 -22.31 -21.78
N PHE A 20 16.82 -21.14 -22.21
CA PHE A 20 17.38 -20.94 -23.55
C PHE A 20 18.59 -21.86 -23.76
N TRP A 21 19.52 -21.89 -22.81
CA TRP A 21 20.73 -22.74 -22.91
C TRP A 21 20.39 -24.23 -22.93
N ARG A 22 19.39 -24.67 -22.14
CA ARG A 22 18.93 -26.07 -22.09
C ARG A 22 18.18 -26.51 -23.35
N THR A 23 17.55 -25.58 -24.06
CA THR A 23 16.74 -25.87 -25.26
C THR A 23 17.46 -25.54 -26.56
N LEU A 24 18.80 -25.38 -26.53
CA LEU A 24 19.60 -25.11 -27.73
C LEU A 24 19.48 -26.21 -28.79
N GLY A 25 19.35 -27.47 -28.36
CA GLY A 25 19.18 -28.64 -29.23
C GLY A 25 17.73 -28.95 -29.62
N ALA A 26 16.77 -28.09 -29.24
CA ALA A 26 15.37 -28.28 -29.56
C ALA A 26 15.13 -28.19 -31.07
N SER A 27 14.24 -29.03 -31.60
CA SER A 27 13.79 -28.91 -32.98
C SER A 27 13.10 -27.56 -33.19
N THR A 28 13.64 -26.74 -34.10
CA THR A 28 13.06 -25.42 -34.40
C THR A 28 11.76 -25.50 -35.21
N ASP A 29 11.44 -26.69 -35.74
CA ASP A 29 10.34 -26.94 -36.67
C ASP A 29 9.62 -28.26 -36.35
N SER A 30 8.90 -28.34 -35.22
CA SER A 30 7.72 -29.22 -35.18
C SER A 30 6.66 -28.62 -36.12
N ALA A 31 6.79 -28.96 -37.40
CA ALA A 31 6.02 -28.44 -38.53
C ALA A 31 4.59 -29.00 -38.57
N SER A 32 3.79 -28.76 -37.54
CA SER A 32 2.34 -28.93 -37.62
C SER A 32 1.65 -27.61 -37.27
N TYR A 33 1.37 -26.83 -38.31
CA TYR A 33 0.48 -25.66 -38.23
C TYR A 33 -0.95 -26.05 -37.83
N GLU A 34 -1.33 -27.31 -38.01
CA GLU A 34 -2.66 -27.85 -37.71
C GLU A 34 -2.63 -28.77 -36.50
N ASN A 35 -3.07 -28.28 -35.34
CA ASN A 35 -3.35 -29.12 -34.19
C ASN A 35 -4.64 -29.91 -34.41
N THR A 36 -4.67 -31.18 -34.03
CA THR A 36 -5.93 -31.91 -33.91
C THR A 36 -6.71 -31.34 -32.74
N LEU A 37 -7.94 -30.89 -32.98
CA LEU A 37 -8.81 -30.32 -31.95
C LEU A 37 -9.73 -31.40 -31.38
N GLY A 38 -9.87 -31.42 -30.06
CA GLY A 38 -10.89 -32.19 -29.37
C GLY A 38 -12.30 -31.67 -29.70
N PRO A 39 -13.34 -32.51 -29.62
CA PRO A 39 -14.70 -32.13 -29.99
C PRO A 39 -15.28 -31.02 -29.09
N GLY A 40 -14.68 -30.79 -27.92
CA GLY A 40 -15.01 -29.68 -27.03
C GLY A 40 -14.54 -28.31 -27.51
N LEU A 41 -13.69 -28.20 -28.54
CA LEU A 41 -13.24 -26.93 -29.12
C LEU A 41 -13.81 -26.70 -30.52
N LYS A 42 -14.26 -25.47 -30.78
CA LYS A 42 -14.70 -25.04 -32.12
C LYS A 42 -13.95 -23.80 -32.55
N ARG A 43 -13.46 -23.77 -33.80
CA ARG A 43 -12.93 -22.54 -34.40
C ARG A 43 -14.07 -21.56 -34.64
N THR A 44 -13.89 -20.31 -34.24
CA THR A 44 -14.79 -19.21 -34.59
C THR A 44 -14.44 -18.66 -35.98
N ASP A 45 -15.33 -17.86 -36.56
CA ASP A 45 -15.11 -17.19 -37.86
C ASP A 45 -13.86 -16.29 -37.87
N THR A 46 -13.41 -15.88 -36.68
CA THR A 46 -12.20 -15.07 -36.48
C THR A 46 -10.94 -15.91 -36.25
N GLY A 47 -11.03 -17.25 -36.34
CA GLY A 47 -9.91 -18.18 -36.12
C GLY A 47 -9.58 -18.48 -34.65
N MET A 48 -10.29 -17.89 -33.68
CA MET A 48 -10.11 -18.18 -32.25
C MET A 48 -10.78 -19.51 -31.87
N LEU A 49 -10.54 -20.01 -30.66
CA LEU A 49 -11.18 -21.24 -30.15
C LEU A 49 -12.31 -20.88 -29.19
N ARG A 50 -13.49 -21.44 -29.40
CA ARG A 50 -14.60 -21.40 -28.45
C ARG A 50 -14.71 -22.73 -27.73
N VAL A 51 -14.77 -22.69 -26.40
CA VAL A 51 -15.02 -23.87 -25.58
C VAL A 51 -16.50 -24.23 -25.65
N SER A 52 -16.82 -25.34 -26.30
CA SER A 52 -18.17 -25.89 -26.40
C SER A 52 -18.45 -26.97 -25.35
N ASP A 53 -17.43 -27.73 -24.97
CA ASP A 53 -17.47 -28.70 -23.87
C ASP A 53 -16.10 -28.74 -23.16
N PRO A 54 -15.99 -28.26 -21.90
CA PRO A 54 -14.74 -28.26 -21.15
C PRO A 54 -14.12 -29.66 -20.96
N THR A 55 -14.91 -30.75 -20.95
CA THR A 55 -14.37 -32.10 -20.68
C THR A 55 -13.60 -32.69 -21.86
N ASP A 56 -13.81 -32.15 -23.06
CA ASP A 56 -13.16 -32.58 -24.31
C ASP A 56 -12.46 -31.41 -25.03
N ALA A 57 -12.12 -30.36 -24.28
CA ALA A 57 -11.48 -29.16 -24.81
C ALA A 57 -9.94 -29.29 -24.82
N TRP A 58 -9.38 -29.83 -25.90
CA TRP A 58 -7.93 -30.03 -26.02
C TRP A 58 -7.38 -29.84 -27.44
N LEU A 59 -6.08 -29.57 -27.53
CA LEU A 59 -5.29 -29.55 -28.76
C LEU A 59 -4.22 -30.64 -28.71
N GLU A 60 -4.06 -31.41 -29.78
CA GLU A 60 -3.00 -32.43 -29.89
C GLU A 60 -1.92 -32.02 -30.89
N VAL A 61 -0.69 -32.38 -30.56
CA VAL A 61 0.50 -32.19 -31.39
C VAL A 61 1.51 -33.29 -31.10
N LYS A 62 2.26 -33.69 -32.13
CA LYS A 62 3.37 -34.64 -31.95
C LYS A 62 4.56 -33.95 -31.32
N ALA A 63 5.16 -34.64 -30.35
CA ALA A 63 6.28 -34.21 -29.57
C ALA A 63 7.48 -35.14 -29.82
N ASP A 64 8.61 -34.61 -30.23
CA ASP A 64 9.84 -35.36 -30.53
C ASP A 64 10.75 -35.57 -29.31
N GLY A 65 10.46 -34.91 -28.19
CA GLY A 65 11.25 -34.99 -26.95
C GLY A 65 12.52 -34.12 -26.93
N THR A 66 12.75 -33.27 -27.92
CA THR A 66 13.99 -32.46 -28.02
C THR A 66 14.05 -31.27 -27.05
N SER A 67 12.94 -30.96 -26.36
CA SER A 67 12.83 -29.89 -25.37
C SER A 67 11.64 -30.11 -24.44
N ASP A 68 11.78 -29.73 -23.18
CA ASP A 68 10.69 -29.84 -22.20
C ASP A 68 9.63 -28.72 -22.31
N TYR A 69 9.64 -27.93 -23.39
CA TYR A 69 8.77 -26.77 -23.51
C TYR A 69 7.88 -26.84 -24.76
N ALA A 70 6.64 -26.39 -24.59
CA ALA A 70 5.71 -26.13 -25.69
C ALA A 70 5.46 -24.62 -25.82
N ARG A 71 5.19 -24.13 -27.03
CA ARG A 71 4.78 -22.73 -27.26
C ARG A 71 3.33 -22.69 -27.73
N VAL A 72 2.57 -21.81 -27.10
CA VAL A 72 1.21 -21.46 -27.52
C VAL A 72 1.28 -20.27 -28.47
N ASP A 73 0.96 -20.48 -29.73
CA ASP A 73 0.81 -19.41 -30.72
C ASP A 73 -0.57 -18.79 -30.52
N THR A 74 -0.63 -17.48 -30.28
CA THR A 74 -1.88 -16.77 -30.00
C THR A 74 -2.22 -15.76 -31.09
N LEU A 75 -3.52 -15.57 -31.32
CA LEU A 75 -4.04 -14.44 -32.10
C LEU A 75 -4.11 -13.18 -31.22
N THR A 76 -4.16 -12.00 -31.83
CA THR A 76 -4.42 -10.76 -31.11
C THR A 76 -5.79 -10.85 -30.43
N PRO A 77 -5.88 -10.74 -29.08
CA PRO A 77 -7.16 -10.86 -28.38
C PRO A 77 -8.12 -9.74 -28.78
N LYS A 78 -9.33 -10.11 -29.26
CA LYS A 78 -10.46 -9.19 -29.41
C LYS A 78 -11.17 -8.99 -28.07
N GLN A 79 -12.12 -8.05 -27.99
CA GLN A 79 -12.80 -7.67 -26.74
C GLN A 79 -13.51 -8.84 -26.02
N ASP A 80 -13.96 -9.85 -26.76
CA ASP A 80 -14.67 -11.03 -26.26
C ASP A 80 -13.74 -12.18 -25.83
N ALA A 81 -12.44 -12.08 -26.09
CA ALA A 81 -11.47 -13.12 -25.83
C ALA A 81 -10.85 -13.02 -24.43
N LEU A 82 -10.61 -14.17 -23.80
CA LEU A 82 -9.95 -14.22 -22.50
C LEU A 82 -8.53 -13.62 -22.53
N HIS A 83 -8.21 -12.85 -21.49
CA HIS A 83 -6.89 -12.25 -21.29
C HIS A 83 -5.93 -13.12 -20.46
N VAL A 84 -6.46 -14.13 -19.77
CA VAL A 84 -5.72 -15.17 -19.06
C VAL A 84 -6.33 -16.51 -19.44
N ILE A 85 -5.50 -17.52 -19.68
CA ILE A 85 -5.90 -18.85 -20.14
C ILE A 85 -5.24 -19.91 -19.27
N HIS A 86 -5.99 -20.90 -18.81
CA HIS A 86 -5.50 -22.03 -18.03
C HIS A 86 -5.29 -23.24 -18.94
N LEU A 87 -4.04 -23.70 -19.01
CA LEU A 87 -3.61 -24.77 -19.90
C LEU A 87 -2.93 -25.90 -19.13
N ARG A 88 -3.24 -27.14 -19.46
CA ARG A 88 -2.60 -28.33 -18.88
C ARG A 88 -2.05 -29.22 -19.98
N ALA A 89 -0.79 -29.63 -19.89
CA ALA A 89 -0.18 -30.55 -20.87
C ALA A 89 -0.16 -31.98 -20.31
N THR A 90 -0.53 -32.94 -21.14
CA THR A 90 -0.49 -34.39 -20.86
C THR A 90 0.16 -35.12 -22.03
N PHE A 91 0.94 -36.16 -21.76
CA PHE A 91 1.52 -37.01 -22.81
C PHE A 91 0.86 -38.38 -22.85
N ARG A 92 0.54 -38.84 -24.06
CA ARG A 92 0.19 -40.23 -24.32
C ARG A 92 1.39 -41.00 -24.81
N ASP A 93 1.63 -42.14 -24.16
CA ASP A 93 2.69 -43.06 -24.54
C ASP A 93 2.34 -43.74 -25.88
N ALA A 94 3.26 -43.71 -26.84
CA ALA A 94 3.02 -44.19 -28.21
C ALA A 94 3.05 -45.73 -28.33
N SER A 95 3.25 -46.45 -27.23
CA SER A 95 3.57 -47.88 -27.19
C SER A 95 2.38 -48.82 -26.94
N THR A 96 1.16 -48.31 -26.75
CA THR A 96 -0.03 -49.17 -26.54
C THR A 96 -1.13 -48.93 -27.58
N PRO A 97 -1.40 -49.89 -28.48
CA PRO A 97 -2.57 -49.84 -29.34
C PRO A 97 -3.83 -49.96 -28.50
N ARG A 98 -4.88 -49.24 -28.91
CA ARG A 98 -6.21 -49.31 -28.33
C ARG A 98 -6.78 -50.71 -28.54
N SER A 99 -6.61 -51.64 -27.59
CA SER A 99 -7.48 -52.81 -27.54
C SER A 99 -8.87 -52.31 -27.13
N GLN A 100 -9.84 -52.45 -28.04
CA GLN A 100 -11.22 -52.18 -27.72
C GLN A 100 -11.63 -53.15 -26.59
N GLY A 101 -11.95 -52.60 -25.41
CA GLY A 101 -12.60 -53.35 -24.35
C GLY A 101 -11.75 -53.73 -23.14
N SER A 102 -11.06 -52.80 -22.49
CA SER A 102 -10.97 -52.84 -21.01
C SER A 102 -10.71 -51.44 -20.44
N ALA A 103 -11.56 -51.03 -19.49
CA ALA A 103 -11.31 -49.89 -18.64
C ALA A 103 -10.32 -50.32 -17.56
N SER A 104 -9.04 -49.97 -17.70
CA SER A 104 -8.07 -50.07 -16.61
C SER A 104 -7.30 -48.74 -16.49
N PRO A 105 -7.18 -48.12 -15.30
CA PRO A 105 -6.80 -46.71 -15.15
C PRO A 105 -5.29 -46.45 -15.08
N ASN A 106 -4.44 -47.41 -15.46
CA ASN A 106 -2.99 -47.36 -15.22
C ASN A 106 -2.16 -47.27 -16.51
N THR A 107 -2.49 -46.34 -17.41
CA THR A 107 -1.48 -45.80 -18.34
C THR A 107 -0.83 -44.62 -17.64
N ALA A 108 0.50 -44.63 -17.52
CA ALA A 108 1.26 -43.57 -16.85
C ALA A 108 1.26 -42.29 -17.71
N GLU A 109 0.14 -41.57 -17.75
CA GLU A 109 0.05 -40.25 -18.38
C GLU A 109 0.90 -39.27 -17.56
N SER A 110 2.06 -38.89 -18.10
CA SER A 110 2.82 -37.76 -17.56
C SER A 110 1.95 -36.52 -17.69
N THR A 111 1.49 -36.02 -16.55
CA THR A 111 0.59 -34.87 -16.45
C THR A 111 1.35 -33.70 -15.85
N ALA A 112 1.53 -32.64 -16.63
CA ALA A 112 2.05 -31.38 -16.12
C ALA A 112 0.96 -30.66 -15.30
N ALA A 113 1.38 -29.87 -14.32
CA ALA A 113 0.46 -29.01 -13.58
C ALA A 113 -0.19 -27.97 -14.50
N THR A 114 -1.43 -27.56 -14.20
CA THR A 114 -2.11 -26.47 -14.89
C THR A 114 -1.29 -25.18 -14.79
N GLN A 115 -1.11 -24.52 -15.93
CA GLN A 115 -0.36 -23.28 -16.07
C GLN A 115 -1.28 -22.22 -16.66
N SER A 116 -1.44 -21.12 -15.91
CA SER A 116 -2.07 -19.89 -16.41
C SER A 116 -1.09 -19.10 -17.29
N VAL A 117 -1.55 -18.63 -18.45
CA VAL A 117 -0.79 -17.81 -19.41
C VAL A 117 -1.58 -16.57 -19.82
N ALA A 118 -0.90 -15.50 -20.25
CA ALA A 118 -1.55 -14.32 -20.81
C ALA A 118 -1.10 -14.08 -22.26
N PRO A 119 -2.02 -14.01 -23.25
CA PRO A 119 -1.69 -13.76 -24.66
C PRO A 119 -0.87 -12.49 -24.91
N ARG A 120 -1.02 -11.47 -24.05
CA ARG A 120 -0.27 -10.21 -24.13
C ARG A 120 1.14 -10.27 -23.51
N SER A 121 1.51 -11.39 -22.89
CA SER A 121 2.82 -11.65 -22.28
C SER A 121 3.49 -12.80 -23.06
N PRO A 122 4.33 -12.48 -24.08
CA PRO A 122 4.90 -13.49 -24.98
C PRO A 122 5.70 -14.58 -24.27
N ARG A 123 6.41 -14.23 -23.19
CA ARG A 123 7.19 -15.20 -22.41
C ARG A 123 6.30 -16.17 -21.64
N SER A 124 5.09 -15.76 -21.25
CA SER A 124 4.18 -16.67 -20.55
C SER A 124 3.59 -17.76 -21.45
N LEU A 125 3.71 -17.64 -22.78
CA LEU A 125 3.19 -18.61 -23.74
C LEU A 125 4.05 -19.87 -23.88
N TYR A 126 5.18 -19.93 -23.18
CA TYR A 126 6.01 -21.13 -23.08
C TYR A 126 5.56 -21.96 -21.87
N LEU A 127 4.98 -23.12 -22.15
CA LEU A 127 4.50 -24.07 -21.16
C LEU A 127 5.60 -25.11 -20.87
N TYR A 128 5.84 -25.38 -19.59
CA TYR A 128 6.63 -26.56 -19.23
C TYR A 128 5.81 -27.83 -19.48
N ALA A 129 6.28 -28.68 -20.39
CA ALA A 129 5.65 -29.90 -20.87
C ALA A 129 6.73 -30.94 -21.23
N PRO A 130 7.36 -31.60 -20.25
CA PRO A 130 8.41 -32.59 -20.48
C PRO A 130 7.80 -33.90 -21.03
N GLY A 131 8.32 -34.37 -22.15
CA GLY A 131 7.92 -35.65 -22.75
C GLY A 131 8.06 -35.71 -24.28
N SER A 132 7.77 -36.88 -24.82
CA SER A 132 7.73 -37.20 -26.25
C SER A 132 6.47 -38.02 -26.58
N GLY A 133 6.15 -38.19 -27.87
CA GLY A 133 4.95 -38.91 -28.32
C GLY A 133 3.82 -37.98 -28.76
N VAL A 134 2.60 -38.19 -28.27
CA VAL A 134 1.47 -37.29 -28.55
C VAL A 134 1.21 -36.42 -27.33
N MET A 135 1.52 -35.13 -27.45
CA MET A 135 1.23 -34.13 -26.43
C MET A 135 -0.18 -33.60 -26.66
N ARG A 136 -0.98 -33.63 -25.60
CA ARG A 136 -2.30 -33.05 -25.54
C ARG A 136 -2.30 -31.87 -24.57
N VAL A 137 -2.71 -30.70 -25.05
CA VAL A 137 -2.88 -29.49 -24.25
C VAL A 137 -4.35 -29.22 -24.04
N TRP A 138 -4.80 -29.37 -22.80
CA TRP A 138 -6.15 -29.11 -22.34
C TRP A 138 -6.36 -27.62 -22.10
N VAL A 139 -7.52 -27.10 -22.51
CA VAL A 139 -7.98 -25.74 -22.27
C VAL A 139 -9.00 -25.77 -21.13
N GLU A 140 -8.58 -25.37 -19.94
CA GLU A 140 -9.36 -25.49 -18.70
C GLU A 140 -10.23 -24.27 -18.43
N GLU A 141 -11.02 -23.90 -19.44
CA GLU A 141 -11.88 -22.73 -19.40
C GLU A 141 -13.35 -23.12 -19.41
N ALA A 142 -14.20 -22.25 -18.87
CA ALA A 142 -15.64 -22.49 -18.83
C ALA A 142 -16.26 -22.62 -20.23
N LYS A 143 -17.37 -23.34 -20.33
CA LYS A 143 -18.18 -23.42 -21.55
C LYS A 143 -18.59 -22.02 -22.00
N GLY A 144 -18.41 -21.72 -23.28
CA GLY A 144 -18.70 -20.43 -23.89
C GLY A 144 -17.48 -19.50 -23.98
N SER A 145 -16.40 -19.77 -23.24
CA SER A 145 -15.18 -18.97 -23.28
C SER A 145 -14.56 -18.94 -24.68
N VAL A 146 -14.13 -17.75 -25.11
CA VAL A 146 -13.38 -17.54 -26.35
C VAL A 146 -11.90 -17.35 -26.01
N VAL A 147 -11.07 -18.20 -26.59
CA VAL A 147 -9.65 -18.33 -26.26
C VAL A 147 -8.83 -18.02 -27.52
N PRO A 148 -7.93 -17.03 -27.49
CA PRO A 148 -7.20 -16.57 -28.67
C PRO A 148 -5.99 -17.46 -29.00
N ILE A 149 -6.16 -18.78 -29.01
CA ILE A 149 -5.11 -19.73 -29.37
C ILE A 149 -5.20 -20.05 -30.86
N GLN A 150 -4.13 -19.77 -31.60
CA GLN A 150 -3.96 -20.18 -32.98
C GLN A 150 -3.45 -21.62 -33.06
N ALA A 151 -2.37 -21.95 -32.36
CA ALA A 151 -1.78 -23.27 -32.40
C ALA A 151 -0.95 -23.56 -31.15
N VAL A 152 -0.57 -24.82 -30.97
CA VAL A 152 0.39 -25.27 -29.96
C VAL A 152 1.49 -26.04 -30.66
N ARG A 153 2.74 -25.70 -30.34
CA ARG A 153 3.95 -26.36 -30.84
C ARG A 153 4.66 -27.05 -29.69
N ALA A 154 4.99 -28.34 -29.85
CA ALA A 154 5.73 -29.10 -28.87
C ALA A 154 7.25 -28.99 -29.06
N ASN A 155 7.99 -29.25 -27.98
CA ASN A 155 9.45 -29.34 -27.92
C ASN A 155 10.18 -28.18 -28.61
N VAL A 156 9.73 -26.95 -28.36
CA VAL A 156 10.29 -25.74 -28.96
C VAL A 156 11.53 -25.23 -28.24
N ARG A 157 12.35 -24.47 -28.95
CA ARG A 157 13.40 -23.65 -28.36
C ARG A 157 12.81 -22.43 -27.64
N VAL A 158 13.18 -22.25 -26.38
CA VAL A 158 12.87 -21.01 -25.64
C VAL A 158 13.86 -19.93 -26.10
N PRO A 159 13.41 -18.75 -26.56
CA PRO A 159 14.31 -17.71 -27.06
C PRO A 159 15.05 -17.00 -25.92
N PHE A 160 16.28 -16.57 -26.22
CA PHE A 160 17.05 -15.71 -25.34
C PHE A 160 16.32 -14.37 -25.15
N SER A 161 16.29 -13.86 -23.92
CA SER A 161 15.65 -12.59 -23.61
C SER A 161 16.45 -11.82 -22.58
N PHE A 162 16.87 -10.62 -22.98
CA PHE A 162 17.49 -9.65 -22.10
C PHE A 162 16.44 -8.66 -21.57
N SER A 163 16.22 -8.65 -20.26
CA SER A 163 15.29 -7.75 -19.60
C SER A 163 16.02 -6.60 -18.95
N VAL A 164 15.86 -5.40 -19.52
CA VAL A 164 16.34 -4.15 -18.91
C VAL A 164 15.70 -3.95 -17.53
N THR A 165 14.44 -4.37 -17.35
CA THR A 165 13.73 -4.28 -16.07
C THR A 165 14.41 -5.13 -14.99
N ARG A 166 14.74 -6.39 -15.26
CA ARG A 166 15.44 -7.25 -14.28
C ARG A 166 16.82 -6.70 -13.95
N VAL A 167 17.56 -6.26 -14.96
CA VAL A 167 18.88 -5.63 -14.76
C VAL A 167 18.77 -4.37 -13.91
N ALA A 168 17.78 -3.51 -14.16
CA ALA A 168 17.52 -2.31 -13.37
C ALA A 168 17.14 -2.65 -11.91
N LEU A 169 16.31 -3.69 -11.68
CA LEU A 169 15.95 -4.16 -10.35
C LEU A 169 17.17 -4.71 -9.59
N MET A 170 17.99 -5.54 -10.23
CA MET A 170 19.23 -6.06 -9.65
C MET A 170 20.24 -4.94 -9.35
N ALA A 171 20.37 -3.96 -10.26
CA ALA A 171 21.21 -2.79 -10.05
C ALA A 171 20.70 -1.92 -8.90
N GLY A 172 19.37 -1.74 -8.78
CA GLY A 172 18.73 -1.07 -7.65
C GLY A 172 19.02 -1.76 -6.32
N ALA A 173 18.88 -3.08 -6.26
CA ALA A 173 19.22 -3.88 -5.07
C ALA A 173 20.71 -3.74 -4.72
N LEU A 174 21.60 -3.78 -5.71
CA LEU A 174 23.03 -3.57 -5.51
C LEU A 174 23.34 -2.15 -4.99
N LEU A 175 22.68 -1.12 -5.52
CA LEU A 175 22.80 0.26 -5.04
C LEU A 175 22.38 0.39 -3.58
N LEU A 176 21.28 -0.26 -3.17
CA LEU A 176 20.86 -0.31 -1.76
C LEU A 176 21.90 -1.00 -0.87
N VAL A 177 22.44 -2.15 -1.30
CA VAL A 177 23.52 -2.84 -0.58
C VAL A 177 24.75 -1.93 -0.44
N MET A 178 25.15 -1.24 -1.52
CA MET A 178 26.29 -0.33 -1.49
C MET A 178 26.06 0.89 -0.59
N ALA A 179 24.83 1.42 -0.57
CA ALA A 179 24.43 2.55 0.26
C ALA A 179 24.44 2.18 1.75
N TRP A 180 23.89 1.03 2.13
CA TRP A 180 23.62 0.68 3.52
C TRP A 180 24.60 -0.30 4.16
N ARG A 181 25.42 -1.03 3.39
CA ARG A 181 26.44 -1.93 3.98
C ARG A 181 27.28 -1.21 5.03
N PRO A 182 27.72 -1.87 6.12
CA PRO A 182 28.45 -1.20 7.21
C PRO A 182 29.73 -0.46 6.77
N GLY A 183 30.35 -0.87 5.66
CA GLY A 183 31.53 -0.21 5.07
C GLY A 183 31.23 0.98 4.16
N SER A 184 29.96 1.34 3.96
CA SER A 184 29.54 2.47 3.11
C SER A 184 30.10 3.80 3.60
N ARG A 185 30.39 4.70 2.66
CA ARG A 185 30.80 6.09 2.97
C ARG A 185 29.67 6.87 3.63
N LEU A 186 28.40 6.50 3.39
CA LEU A 186 27.23 7.20 3.96
C LEU A 186 27.19 7.14 5.48
N TRP A 187 27.73 6.08 6.10
CA TRP A 187 27.90 5.97 7.56
C TRP A 187 28.85 7.00 8.16
N ARG A 188 29.66 7.68 7.32
CA ARG A 188 30.66 8.66 7.76
C ARG A 188 30.22 10.10 7.53
N ILE A 189 29.15 10.32 6.77
CA ILE A 189 28.66 11.65 6.44
C ILE A 189 27.52 11.97 7.42
N PRO A 190 27.66 12.95 8.31
CA PRO A 190 26.59 13.34 9.22
C PRO A 190 25.47 14.04 8.46
N LEU A 191 24.23 13.85 8.93
CA LEU A 191 23.08 14.62 8.49
C LEU A 191 23.29 16.10 8.82
N ASP A 192 23.22 16.95 7.81
CA ASP A 192 23.27 18.39 7.90
C ASP A 192 22.12 19.01 7.11
N THR A 193 21.05 19.34 7.84
CA THR A 193 19.84 19.96 7.28
C THR A 193 20.06 21.38 6.75
N SER A 194 21.20 22.01 7.02
CA SER A 194 21.58 23.31 6.46
C SER A 194 22.34 23.21 5.13
N SER A 195 22.92 22.04 4.83
CA SER A 195 23.70 21.82 3.61
C SER A 195 22.82 21.82 2.36
N LEU A 196 23.13 22.71 1.41
CA LEU A 196 22.48 22.74 0.11
C LEU A 196 22.68 21.42 -0.65
N ARG A 197 23.86 20.80 -0.56
CA ARG A 197 24.17 19.53 -1.24
C ARG A 197 23.26 18.40 -0.74
N GLN A 198 23.05 18.30 0.57
CA GLN A 198 22.16 17.28 1.13
C GLN A 198 20.69 17.55 0.81
N ARG A 199 20.27 18.83 0.75
CA ARG A 199 18.93 19.20 0.28
C ARG A 199 18.70 18.86 -1.18
N CYS A 200 19.68 19.12 -2.05
CA CYS A 200 19.62 18.69 -3.45
C CYS A 200 19.61 17.17 -3.57
N ALA A 201 20.39 16.45 -2.76
CA ALA A 201 20.36 14.99 -2.74
C ALA A 201 19.00 14.44 -2.27
N PHE A 202 18.37 15.08 -1.28
CA PHE A 202 17.00 14.76 -0.85
C PHE A 202 15.98 15.02 -1.97
N ALA A 203 16.08 16.16 -2.66
CA ALA A 203 15.22 16.46 -3.81
C ALA A 203 15.42 15.45 -4.95
N ALA A 204 16.68 15.07 -5.24
CA ALA A 204 17.00 14.05 -6.23
C ALA A 204 16.47 12.66 -5.84
N LEU A 205 16.42 12.34 -4.54
CA LEU A 205 15.79 11.11 -4.04
C LEU A 205 14.25 11.13 -4.22
N ALA A 206 13.62 12.29 -4.05
CA ALA A 206 12.17 12.45 -4.21
C ALA A 206 11.74 12.57 -5.68
N ALA A 207 12.62 13.02 -6.58
CA ALA A 207 12.30 13.31 -7.98
C ALA A 207 11.74 12.10 -8.76
N PRO A 208 12.26 10.85 -8.64
CA PRO A 208 11.66 9.70 -9.30
C PRO A 208 10.20 9.46 -8.88
N PHE A 209 9.89 9.61 -7.58
CA PHE A 209 8.52 9.47 -7.08
C PHE A 209 7.61 10.59 -7.60
N ALA A 210 8.11 11.81 -7.68
CA ALA A 210 7.40 12.94 -8.27
C ALA A 210 7.12 12.71 -9.77
N ALA A 211 8.10 12.22 -10.52
CA ALA A 211 7.97 11.92 -11.94
C ALA A 211 6.96 10.79 -12.19
N VAL A 212 7.04 9.68 -11.45
CA VAL A 212 6.07 8.59 -11.53
C VAL A 212 4.67 9.07 -11.15
N THR A 213 4.55 9.92 -10.14
CA THR A 213 3.27 10.54 -9.75
C THR A 213 2.71 11.38 -10.89
N ALA A 214 3.52 12.26 -11.49
CA ALA A 214 3.09 13.10 -12.60
C ALA A 214 2.65 12.26 -13.81
N VAL A 215 3.42 11.23 -14.18
CA VAL A 215 3.05 10.31 -15.27
C VAL A 215 1.74 9.61 -14.99
N ASN A 216 1.54 9.06 -13.79
CA ASN A 216 0.30 8.38 -13.44
C ASN A 216 -0.89 9.33 -13.36
N VAL A 217 -0.73 10.53 -12.80
CA VAL A 217 -1.79 11.54 -12.75
C VAL A 217 -2.20 11.94 -14.17
N VAL A 218 -1.24 12.24 -15.05
CA VAL A 218 -1.53 12.59 -16.45
C VAL A 218 -2.17 11.41 -17.19
N TRP A 219 -1.71 10.18 -16.96
CA TRP A 219 -2.32 8.98 -17.54
C TRP A 219 -3.77 8.83 -17.11
N GLN A 220 -4.05 8.95 -15.81
CA GLN A 220 -5.40 8.87 -15.26
C GLN A 220 -6.30 9.99 -15.80
N MET A 221 -5.80 11.21 -15.94
CA MET A 221 -6.57 12.32 -16.54
C MET A 221 -6.90 12.10 -18.03
N ARG A 222 -6.08 11.33 -18.76
CA ARG A 222 -6.28 11.09 -20.20
C ARG A 222 -7.12 9.86 -20.51
N TYR A 223 -7.01 8.82 -19.68
CA TYR A 223 -7.52 7.49 -20.02
C TYR A 223 -8.48 6.90 -19.00
N ALA A 224 -8.68 7.53 -17.84
CA ALA A 224 -9.71 7.05 -16.91
C ALA A 224 -11.10 7.29 -17.51
N VAL A 225 -11.94 6.26 -17.41
CA VAL A 225 -13.35 6.28 -17.80
C VAL A 225 -14.18 6.10 -16.54
N PRO A 226 -15.37 6.72 -16.42
CA PRO A 226 -16.27 6.45 -15.32
C PRO A 226 -16.51 4.94 -15.12
N LEU A 227 -16.41 4.49 -13.88
CA LEU A 227 -16.46 3.07 -13.52
C LEU A 227 -17.77 2.78 -12.78
N SER A 228 -18.81 2.48 -13.56
CA SER A 228 -20.08 1.98 -13.05
C SER A 228 -20.34 0.59 -13.58
N PHE A 229 -20.57 -0.36 -12.68
CA PHE A 229 -20.91 -1.74 -13.00
C PHE A 229 -22.29 -2.06 -12.45
N HIS A 230 -23.16 -2.55 -13.32
CA HIS A 230 -24.51 -2.97 -12.94
C HIS A 230 -24.85 -4.29 -13.63
N THR A 231 -25.41 -5.20 -12.85
CA THR A 231 -25.96 -6.46 -13.33
C THR A 231 -27.45 -6.47 -12.99
N PRO A 232 -28.34 -6.87 -13.91
CA PRO A 232 -29.77 -7.00 -13.61
C PRO A 232 -30.01 -7.85 -12.35
N GLY A 233 -30.87 -7.36 -11.46
CA GLY A 233 -31.14 -8.02 -10.17
C GLY A 233 -30.02 -7.89 -9.14
N GLY A 234 -29.00 -7.06 -9.39
CA GLY A 234 -27.90 -6.80 -8.48
C GLY A 234 -27.71 -5.32 -8.16
N TYR A 235 -26.82 -5.05 -7.21
CA TYR A 235 -26.44 -3.68 -6.85
C TYR A 235 -25.78 -2.94 -8.01
N THR A 236 -25.89 -1.61 -8.00
CA THR A 236 -25.10 -0.72 -8.83
C THR A 236 -23.80 -0.37 -8.11
N TYR A 237 -22.68 -0.83 -8.64
CA TYR A 237 -21.34 -0.51 -8.16
C TYR A 237 -20.81 0.70 -8.92
N ASP A 238 -20.93 1.86 -8.30
CA ASP A 238 -20.40 3.11 -8.83
C ASP A 238 -19.18 3.55 -8.01
N ILE A 239 -18.03 3.66 -8.69
CA ILE A 239 -16.72 3.90 -8.11
C ILE A 239 -16.37 5.41 -8.11
N ASP A 240 -17.23 6.26 -8.66
CA ASP A 240 -16.99 7.69 -8.86
C ASP A 240 -17.59 8.61 -7.77
N GLN A 241 -17.74 8.09 -6.54
CA GLN A 241 -18.39 8.79 -5.42
C GLN A 241 -17.88 10.22 -5.17
N TYR A 242 -16.56 10.43 -5.22
CA TYR A 242 -15.97 11.76 -5.03
C TYR A 242 -16.30 12.73 -6.17
N GLY A 243 -16.51 12.21 -7.38
CA GLY A 243 -16.96 13.01 -8.51
C GLY A 243 -18.43 13.41 -8.38
N HIS A 244 -19.30 12.52 -7.90
CA HIS A 244 -20.68 12.86 -7.55
C HIS A 244 -20.75 13.87 -6.40
N LEU A 245 -19.89 13.70 -5.38
CA LEU A 245 -19.78 14.65 -4.27
C LEU A 245 -19.30 16.02 -4.75
N ALA A 246 -18.31 16.07 -5.63
CA ALA A 246 -17.85 17.31 -6.24
C ALA A 246 -18.96 18.01 -7.02
N ASP A 247 -19.76 17.26 -7.79
CA ASP A 247 -20.90 17.81 -8.52
C ASP A 247 -21.97 18.38 -7.58
N ALA A 248 -22.33 17.65 -6.53
CA ALA A 248 -23.28 18.11 -5.52
C ALA A 248 -22.83 19.44 -4.91
N LEU A 249 -21.56 19.53 -4.50
CA LEU A 249 -20.99 20.74 -3.92
C LEU A 249 -21.03 21.94 -4.87
N LEU A 250 -20.70 21.74 -6.15
CA LEU A 250 -20.73 22.81 -7.16
C LEU A 250 -22.15 23.33 -7.42
N HIS A 251 -23.16 22.50 -7.21
CA HIS A 251 -24.58 22.87 -7.29
C HIS A 251 -25.17 23.32 -5.94
N GLY A 252 -24.36 23.53 -4.91
CA GLY A 252 -24.84 23.96 -3.58
C GLY A 252 -25.66 22.90 -2.83
N ARG A 253 -25.51 21.63 -3.18
CA ARG A 253 -26.21 20.48 -2.59
C ARG A 253 -25.27 19.69 -1.69
N VAL A 254 -25.84 19.09 -0.63
CA VAL A 254 -25.12 18.13 0.23
C VAL A 254 -25.49 16.67 -0.08
N SER A 255 -26.64 16.45 -0.71
CA SER A 255 -27.06 15.16 -1.24
C SER A 255 -26.58 14.98 -2.68
N LEU A 256 -26.32 13.73 -3.05
CA LEU A 256 -25.89 13.37 -4.39
C LEU A 256 -27.06 13.35 -5.37
N ASP A 257 -26.77 13.68 -6.62
CA ASP A 257 -27.74 13.64 -7.72
C ASP A 257 -27.79 12.23 -8.32
N LEU A 258 -28.34 11.30 -7.56
CA LEU A 258 -28.47 9.89 -7.91
C LEU A 258 -29.94 9.47 -7.84
N ILE A 259 -30.34 8.54 -8.70
CA ILE A 259 -31.72 8.06 -8.77
C ILE A 259 -32.08 7.33 -7.47
N VAL A 260 -33.24 7.65 -6.90
CA VAL A 260 -33.80 6.96 -5.74
C VAL A 260 -35.04 6.21 -6.18
N PRO A 261 -35.04 4.86 -6.18
CA PRO A 261 -36.26 4.10 -6.47
C PRO A 261 -37.33 4.31 -5.40
N ASP A 262 -38.57 4.56 -5.81
CA ASP A 262 -39.72 4.74 -4.90
C ASP A 262 -39.88 3.59 -3.91
N ALA A 263 -39.69 2.35 -4.37
CA ALA A 263 -39.80 1.16 -3.53
C ALA A 263 -38.72 1.11 -2.45
N LEU A 264 -37.50 1.60 -2.74
CA LEU A 264 -36.44 1.72 -1.74
C LEU A 264 -36.74 2.84 -0.74
N ALA A 265 -37.19 4.01 -1.22
CA ALA A 265 -37.52 5.15 -0.37
C ALA A 265 -38.70 4.86 0.59
N LYS A 266 -39.65 4.02 0.16
CA LYS A 266 -40.81 3.61 0.96
C LYS A 266 -40.55 2.35 1.81
N ALA A 267 -39.39 1.71 1.67
CA ALA A 267 -39.06 0.52 2.45
C ALA A 267 -38.97 0.86 3.94
N ALA A 268 -39.58 0.04 4.80
CA ALA A 268 -39.59 0.27 6.25
C ALA A 268 -38.18 0.20 6.86
N ASN A 269 -37.34 -0.71 6.37
CA ASN A 269 -35.91 -0.76 6.68
C ASN A 269 -35.10 -0.95 5.38
N PRO A 270 -34.61 0.13 4.76
CA PRO A 270 -33.79 0.03 3.54
C PRO A 270 -32.38 -0.49 3.81
N TYR A 271 -31.94 -0.55 5.08
CA TYR A 271 -30.59 -0.98 5.48
C TYR A 271 -30.49 -2.51 5.57
N ASP A 272 -31.60 -3.18 5.95
CA ASP A 272 -31.69 -4.63 6.03
C ASP A 272 -31.32 -5.31 4.71
N VAL A 273 -30.40 -6.28 4.80
CA VAL A 273 -29.88 -7.02 3.63
C VAL A 273 -30.98 -7.83 2.97
N GLY A 274 -31.89 -8.42 3.76
CA GLY A 274 -33.00 -9.22 3.25
C GLY A 274 -33.99 -8.38 2.44
N THR A 275 -34.31 -7.18 2.93
CA THR A 275 -35.18 -6.21 2.27
C THR A 275 -34.59 -5.76 0.94
N ARG A 276 -33.31 -5.36 0.91
CA ARG A 276 -32.61 -5.02 -0.33
C ARG A 276 -32.56 -6.19 -1.31
N GLY A 277 -32.31 -7.41 -0.81
CA GLY A 277 -32.31 -8.61 -1.62
C GLY A 277 -33.65 -8.87 -2.32
N ARG A 278 -34.77 -8.70 -1.61
CA ARG A 278 -36.12 -8.80 -2.20
C ARG A 278 -36.34 -7.72 -3.27
N LEU A 279 -36.06 -6.46 -2.96
CA LEU A 279 -36.21 -5.35 -3.91
C LEU A 279 -35.40 -5.60 -5.20
N LEU A 280 -34.15 -6.01 -5.08
CA LEU A 280 -33.30 -6.36 -6.22
C LEU A 280 -33.89 -7.51 -7.04
N SER A 281 -34.40 -8.57 -6.38
CA SER A 281 -35.03 -9.71 -7.06
C SER A 281 -36.33 -9.35 -7.79
N GLU A 282 -37.04 -8.32 -7.32
CA GLU A 282 -38.24 -7.75 -7.96
C GLU A 282 -37.90 -6.77 -9.09
N GLY A 283 -36.61 -6.55 -9.37
CA GLY A 283 -36.15 -5.68 -10.44
C GLY A 283 -36.01 -4.21 -10.05
N VAL A 284 -36.08 -3.87 -8.76
CA VAL A 284 -35.87 -2.49 -8.28
C VAL A 284 -34.41 -2.10 -8.48
N THR A 285 -34.19 -1.08 -9.31
CA THR A 285 -32.87 -0.59 -9.69
C THR A 285 -32.93 0.92 -9.96
N PRO A 286 -31.87 1.72 -9.69
CA PRO A 286 -30.60 1.33 -9.07
C PRO A 286 -30.67 1.29 -7.54
N ILE A 287 -29.99 0.32 -6.92
CA ILE A 287 -29.62 0.37 -5.50
C ILE A 287 -28.09 0.42 -5.45
N TYR A 288 -27.55 1.57 -5.03
CA TYR A 288 -26.12 1.80 -5.06
C TYR A 288 -25.41 1.13 -3.88
N TRP A 289 -24.31 0.44 -4.18
CA TRP A 289 -23.46 -0.19 -3.17
C TRP A 289 -22.53 0.84 -2.52
N ASP A 290 -22.35 0.77 -1.21
CA ASP A 290 -21.42 1.61 -0.45
C ASP A 290 -21.71 3.13 -0.50
N TYR A 291 -22.97 3.49 -0.70
CA TYR A 291 -23.46 4.85 -0.49
C TYR A 291 -24.27 4.92 0.81
N ALA A 292 -24.31 6.10 1.43
CA ALA A 292 -25.18 6.36 2.56
C ALA A 292 -26.57 6.75 2.05
N PHE A 293 -27.60 6.04 2.52
CA PHE A 293 -28.99 6.34 2.19
C PHE A 293 -29.70 6.88 3.43
N HIS A 294 -30.10 8.14 3.44
CA HIS A 294 -30.69 8.79 4.60
C HIS A 294 -31.80 9.75 4.15
N ASP A 295 -32.94 9.76 4.84
CA ASP A 295 -34.11 10.61 4.53
C ASP A 295 -34.51 10.60 3.04
N GLY A 296 -34.47 9.42 2.42
CA GLY A 296 -34.84 9.24 1.01
C GLY A 296 -33.84 9.83 0.00
N LYS A 297 -32.60 10.12 0.42
CA LYS A 297 -31.55 10.70 -0.43
C LYS A 297 -30.24 9.93 -0.32
N TRP A 298 -29.43 10.01 -1.37
CA TRP A 298 -28.08 9.44 -1.39
C TRP A 298 -27.04 10.46 -0.95
N TYR A 299 -26.07 9.98 -0.18
CA TYR A 299 -24.93 10.74 0.32
C TYR A 299 -23.65 9.91 0.15
N SER A 300 -22.51 10.58 0.00
CA SER A 300 -21.23 9.92 0.26
C SER A 300 -20.93 10.02 1.76
N TYR A 301 -20.54 8.90 2.37
CA TYR A 301 -20.09 8.87 3.77
C TYR A 301 -18.58 9.12 3.90
N PHE A 302 -17.86 9.18 2.78
CA PHE A 302 -16.45 9.55 2.78
C PHE A 302 -16.26 11.03 3.11
N GLY A 303 -15.07 11.35 3.63
CA GLY A 303 -14.71 12.71 3.99
C GLY A 303 -14.78 13.67 2.79
N VAL A 304 -15.35 14.86 3.01
CA VAL A 304 -15.59 15.87 1.97
C VAL A 304 -14.37 16.72 1.60
N VAL A 305 -13.33 16.79 2.44
CA VAL A 305 -12.14 17.64 2.23
C VAL A 305 -11.41 17.29 0.93
N PRO A 306 -11.13 16.02 0.59
CA PRO A 306 -10.55 15.69 -0.70
C PRO A 306 -11.40 16.18 -1.88
N ALA A 307 -12.74 16.07 -1.80
CA ALA A 307 -13.63 16.59 -2.83
C ALA A 307 -13.49 18.10 -3.02
N VAL A 308 -13.48 18.86 -1.92
CA VAL A 308 -13.34 20.32 -1.94
C VAL A 308 -11.99 20.77 -2.50
N LEU A 309 -10.90 20.05 -2.16
CA LEU A 309 -9.54 20.48 -2.52
C LEU A 309 -9.10 20.02 -3.90
N LEU A 310 -9.60 18.89 -4.39
CA LEU A 310 -9.12 18.26 -5.63
C LEU A 310 -10.22 18.07 -6.67
N PHE A 311 -11.35 17.45 -6.30
CA PHE A 311 -12.34 16.99 -7.29
C PHE A 311 -13.24 18.14 -7.78
N ALA A 312 -13.78 18.97 -6.89
CA ALA A 312 -14.62 20.11 -7.26
C ALA A 312 -13.85 21.17 -8.06
N PRO A 313 -12.63 21.59 -7.68
CA PRO A 313 -11.82 22.50 -8.50
C PRO A 313 -11.51 21.91 -9.88
N TYR A 314 -11.15 20.62 -9.96
CA TYR A 314 -10.90 19.96 -11.25
C TYR A 314 -12.15 19.95 -12.14
N ARG A 315 -13.31 19.59 -11.58
CA ARG A 315 -14.58 19.57 -12.31
C ARG A 315 -14.99 20.97 -12.77
N ALA A 316 -14.83 21.99 -11.92
CA ALA A 316 -15.11 23.38 -12.29
C ALA A 316 -14.22 23.89 -13.44
N LEU A 317 -12.94 23.47 -13.47
CA LEU A 317 -11.98 23.91 -14.48
C LEU A 317 -12.06 23.13 -15.80
N THR A 318 -12.43 21.85 -15.76
CA THR A 318 -12.34 20.95 -16.93
C THR A 318 -13.69 20.45 -17.43
N GLY A 319 -14.75 20.57 -16.62
CA GLY A 319 -16.03 19.88 -16.83
C GLY A 319 -16.00 18.37 -16.59
N GLY A 320 -14.81 17.77 -16.45
CA GLY A 320 -14.61 16.34 -16.27
C GLY A 320 -14.54 15.91 -14.80
N MET A 321 -14.65 14.60 -14.57
CA MET A 321 -14.48 14.01 -13.24
C MET A 321 -13.02 13.63 -13.02
N LEU A 322 -12.45 14.07 -11.89
CA LEU A 322 -11.11 13.63 -11.49
C LEU A 322 -11.17 12.17 -11.06
N SER A 323 -10.35 11.31 -11.67
CA SER A 323 -10.20 9.91 -11.24
C SER A 323 -9.70 9.85 -9.79
N SER A 324 -10.33 9.00 -8.97
CA SER A 324 -9.86 8.72 -7.61
C SER A 324 -8.40 8.28 -7.58
N ALA A 325 -7.95 7.55 -8.60
CA ALA A 325 -6.55 7.13 -8.70
C ALA A 325 -5.61 8.33 -8.85
N ALA A 326 -5.96 9.33 -9.65
CA ALA A 326 -5.15 10.54 -9.80
C ALA A 326 -4.99 11.27 -8.46
N ALA A 327 -6.09 11.41 -7.70
CA ALA A 327 -6.08 12.01 -6.38
C ALA A 327 -5.19 11.20 -5.39
N VAL A 328 -5.32 9.87 -5.37
CA VAL A 328 -4.50 9.00 -4.51
C VAL A 328 -3.01 9.13 -4.81
N HIS A 329 -2.59 9.10 -6.09
CA HIS A 329 -1.18 9.26 -6.45
C HIS A 329 -0.62 10.60 -5.96
N LEU A 330 -1.34 11.71 -6.18
CA LEU A 330 -0.92 13.03 -5.72
C LEU A 330 -0.82 13.09 -4.18
N LEU A 331 -1.86 12.63 -3.48
CA LEU A 331 -1.92 12.67 -2.02
C LEU A 331 -0.87 11.75 -1.38
N MET A 332 -0.62 10.56 -1.94
CA MET A 332 0.42 9.65 -1.46
C MET A 332 1.82 10.20 -1.68
N PHE A 333 2.07 10.94 -2.77
CA PHE A 333 3.34 11.65 -2.95
C PHE A 333 3.54 12.74 -1.90
N LEU A 334 2.49 13.54 -1.61
CA LEU A 334 2.53 14.54 -0.54
C LEU A 334 2.75 13.88 0.83
N ALA A 335 2.07 12.77 1.12
CA ALA A 335 2.26 11.99 2.32
C ALA A 335 3.71 11.51 2.45
N LEU A 336 4.27 10.89 1.40
CA LEU A 336 5.66 10.44 1.38
C LEU A 336 6.63 11.59 1.66
N LEU A 337 6.46 12.71 0.95
CA LEU A 337 7.31 13.89 1.08
C LEU A 337 7.29 14.45 2.51
N PHE A 338 6.10 14.65 3.09
CA PHE A 338 5.98 15.20 4.43
C PHE A 338 6.39 14.21 5.52
N PHE A 339 6.15 12.91 5.36
CA PHE A 339 6.68 11.90 6.28
C PHE A 339 8.21 11.83 6.23
N TRP A 340 8.82 11.97 5.05
CA TRP A 340 10.26 12.07 4.93
C TRP A 340 10.82 13.32 5.61
N LEU A 341 10.20 14.49 5.37
CA LEU A 341 10.59 15.74 6.02
C LEU A 341 10.40 15.68 7.55
N LEU A 342 9.31 15.05 8.02
CA LEU A 342 9.03 14.75 9.42
C LEU A 342 10.12 13.85 10.01
N THR A 343 10.46 12.77 9.31
CA THR A 343 11.51 11.82 9.73
C THR A 343 12.87 12.51 9.84
N VAL A 344 13.28 13.31 8.84
CA VAL A 344 14.52 14.10 8.92
C VAL A 344 14.51 15.00 10.15
N ARG A 345 13.39 15.67 10.44
CA ARG A 345 13.27 16.57 11.60
C ARG A 345 13.33 15.82 12.94
N VAL A 346 12.71 14.64 13.03
CA VAL A 346 12.80 13.77 14.20
C VAL A 346 14.22 13.27 14.40
N VAL A 347 14.84 12.69 13.35
CA VAL A 347 16.22 12.18 13.38
C VAL A 347 17.20 13.28 13.78
N ALA A 348 17.12 14.47 13.16
CA ALA A 348 18.01 15.59 13.47
C ALA A 348 17.89 16.09 14.93
N ARG A 349 16.74 15.89 15.59
CA ARG A 349 16.53 16.25 17.00
C ARG A 349 17.01 15.17 17.95
N ILE A 350 16.61 13.93 17.73
CA ILE A 350 16.94 12.83 18.65
C ILE A 350 18.40 12.36 18.48
N ALA A 351 18.95 12.43 17.26
CA ALA A 351 20.32 12.07 16.94
C ALA A 351 20.97 13.11 16.00
N PRO A 352 21.43 14.26 16.52
CA PRO A 352 22.01 15.34 15.71
C PRO A 352 23.27 14.97 14.93
N ARG A 353 23.91 13.85 15.26
CA ARG A 353 25.09 13.32 14.57
C ARG A 353 24.78 12.09 13.70
N ALA A 354 23.49 11.77 13.51
CA ALA A 354 23.08 10.63 12.71
C ALA A 354 23.72 10.68 11.33
N SER A 355 24.25 9.54 10.89
CA SER A 355 24.78 9.43 9.54
C SER A 355 23.69 9.50 8.45
N LEU A 356 24.08 9.82 7.23
CA LEU A 356 23.19 9.76 6.07
C LEU A 356 22.72 8.34 5.78
N ALA A 357 23.52 7.32 6.12
CA ALA A 357 23.08 5.93 6.02
C ALA A 357 21.89 5.66 6.95
N ALA A 358 22.03 5.95 8.25
CA ALA A 358 20.94 5.78 9.21
C ALA A 358 19.71 6.63 8.85
N THR A 359 19.92 7.87 8.41
CA THR A 359 18.84 8.75 7.99
C THR A 359 18.09 8.19 6.77
N SER A 360 18.80 7.77 5.71
CA SER A 360 18.16 7.18 4.53
C SER A 360 17.46 5.85 4.82
N MET A 361 17.99 5.03 5.74
CA MET A 361 17.30 3.85 6.25
C MET A 361 16.00 4.22 6.97
N ALA A 362 16.00 5.27 7.80
CA ALA A 362 14.78 5.77 8.43
C ALA A 362 13.76 6.30 7.41
N LEU A 363 14.20 6.98 6.34
CA LEU A 363 13.32 7.44 5.26
C LEU A 363 12.64 6.29 4.52
N ALA A 364 13.31 5.16 4.33
CA ALA A 364 12.68 3.98 3.74
C ALA A 364 11.80 3.22 4.75
N PHE A 365 12.24 3.12 6.02
CA PHE A 365 11.53 2.41 7.07
C PHE A 365 10.13 2.97 7.34
N VAL A 366 9.99 4.29 7.50
CA VAL A 366 8.71 4.92 7.89
C VAL A 366 7.54 4.62 6.93
N PRO A 367 7.65 4.84 5.60
CA PRO A 367 6.56 4.53 4.67
C PRO A 367 6.30 3.02 4.53
N LEU A 368 7.32 2.17 4.65
CA LEU A 368 7.14 0.71 4.65
C LEU A 368 6.34 0.26 5.89
N ALA A 369 6.73 0.75 7.07
CA ALA A 369 6.03 0.49 8.32
C ALA A 369 4.62 1.09 8.36
N GLY A 370 4.39 2.21 7.67
CA GLY A 370 3.07 2.82 7.52
C GLY A 370 2.15 2.11 6.51
N ASN A 371 2.58 1.00 5.90
CA ASN A 371 1.86 0.26 4.86
C ASN A 371 1.52 1.11 3.61
N PHE A 372 2.35 2.11 3.27
CA PHE A 372 2.05 3.04 2.16
C PHE A 372 2.01 2.34 0.80
N VAL A 373 2.76 1.25 0.65
CA VAL A 373 2.80 0.44 -0.57
C VAL A 373 1.41 -0.06 -0.93
N TYR A 374 0.58 -0.43 0.06
CA TYR A 374 -0.79 -0.85 -0.16
C TYR A 374 -1.62 0.25 -0.85
N LEU A 375 -1.54 1.51 -0.38
CA LEU A 375 -2.33 2.63 -0.92
C LEU A 375 -1.80 3.14 -2.28
N VAL A 376 -0.51 2.97 -2.56
CA VAL A 376 0.04 3.29 -3.89
C VAL A 376 -0.36 2.23 -4.92
N PHE A 377 -0.62 1.00 -4.47
CA PHE A 377 -1.07 -0.09 -5.32
C PHE A 377 -2.59 -0.07 -5.52
N ARG A 378 -3.36 0.09 -4.45
CA ARG A 378 -4.82 0.19 -4.47
C ARG A 378 -5.25 1.65 -4.55
N THR A 379 -5.63 2.11 -5.74
CA THR A 379 -5.85 3.54 -6.02
C THR A 379 -7.33 3.90 -6.29
N ASN A 380 -8.26 3.26 -5.58
CA ASN A 380 -9.70 3.54 -5.69
C ASN A 380 -10.17 4.58 -4.65
N PHE A 381 -11.49 4.88 -4.63
CA PHE A 381 -12.08 5.88 -3.73
C PHE A 381 -11.88 5.55 -2.24
N TYR A 382 -11.75 4.27 -1.84
CA TYR A 382 -11.46 3.90 -0.46
C TYR A 382 -10.10 4.42 0.01
N SER A 383 -9.14 4.59 -0.89
CA SER A 383 -7.78 5.02 -0.55
C SER A 383 -7.65 6.53 -0.39
N VAL A 384 -8.50 7.33 -1.05
CA VAL A 384 -8.52 8.79 -0.99
C VAL A 384 -8.50 9.34 0.46
N PRO A 385 -9.39 8.91 1.40
CA PRO A 385 -9.40 9.44 2.75
C PRO A 385 -8.13 9.08 3.55
N PHE A 386 -7.54 7.90 3.34
CA PHE A 386 -6.28 7.52 3.98
C PHE A 386 -5.12 8.37 3.46
N SER A 387 -5.00 8.47 2.14
CA SER A 387 -3.93 9.23 1.48
C SER A 387 -3.96 10.71 1.89
N ALA A 388 -5.15 11.32 1.93
CA ALA A 388 -5.33 12.68 2.41
C ALA A 388 -4.95 12.83 3.88
N SER A 389 -5.42 11.92 4.74
CA SER A 389 -5.17 12.01 6.18
C SER A 389 -3.71 11.79 6.54
N LEU A 390 -3.03 10.87 5.86
CA LEU A 390 -1.58 10.68 5.97
C LEU A 390 -0.83 11.96 5.56
N ALA A 391 -1.20 12.61 4.46
CA ALA A 391 -0.57 13.84 4.00
C ALA A 391 -0.75 15.00 4.98
N PHE A 392 -2.00 15.28 5.40
CA PHE A 392 -2.30 16.36 6.32
C PHE A 392 -1.73 16.13 7.72
N THR A 393 -1.75 14.90 8.21
CA THR A 393 -1.17 14.55 9.52
C THR A 393 0.34 14.68 9.51
N ALA A 394 1.02 14.20 8.46
CA ALA A 394 2.45 14.36 8.31
C ALA A 394 2.87 15.84 8.21
N LEU A 395 2.15 16.62 7.40
CA LEU A 395 2.36 18.07 7.29
C LEU A 395 2.13 18.77 8.63
N GLY A 396 1.04 18.46 9.33
CA GLY A 396 0.69 19.03 10.62
C GLY A 396 1.74 18.77 11.70
N LEU A 397 2.14 17.50 11.86
CA LEU A 397 3.19 17.11 12.80
C LEU A 397 4.56 17.69 12.41
N TRP A 398 4.87 17.74 11.12
CA TRP A 398 6.08 18.40 10.64
C TRP A 398 6.06 19.87 11.05
N LEU A 399 4.99 20.62 10.76
CA LEU A 399 4.84 22.04 11.15
C LEU A 399 4.95 22.24 12.66
N TRP A 400 4.29 21.41 13.46
CA TRP A 400 4.33 21.47 14.93
C TRP A 400 5.72 21.24 15.50
N LEU A 401 6.44 20.22 15.03
CA LEU A 401 7.85 20.09 15.39
C LEU A 401 8.62 21.33 14.94
N GLY A 402 8.41 21.79 13.71
CA GLY A 402 9.04 23.01 13.19
C GLY A 402 8.70 24.29 13.97
N ALA A 403 7.64 24.31 14.77
CA ALA A 403 7.20 25.50 15.52
C ALA A 403 8.17 25.85 16.65
N GLN A 404 8.84 24.85 17.24
CA GLN A 404 9.92 25.05 18.21
C GLN A 404 11.20 25.45 17.46
N THR A 405 11.36 26.75 17.19
CA THR A 405 12.57 27.27 16.54
C THR A 405 12.95 28.66 17.03
N THR A 406 14.25 28.89 17.16
CA THR A 406 14.86 30.21 17.36
C THR A 406 15.39 30.82 16.06
N LYS A 407 15.34 30.08 14.94
CA LYS A 407 15.92 30.51 13.65
C LYS A 407 15.04 31.60 13.00
N ARG A 408 15.70 32.66 12.51
CA ARG A 408 15.11 33.76 11.71
C ARG A 408 14.56 33.26 10.35
N PRO A 409 13.62 33.97 9.70
CA PRO A 409 13.04 35.26 10.06
C PRO A 409 11.56 35.08 10.47
N LEU A 410 11.27 35.09 11.76
CA LEU A 410 9.91 35.27 12.26
C LEU A 410 9.82 36.67 12.84
N ALA A 411 8.82 37.44 12.44
CA ALA A 411 8.54 38.74 13.04
C ALA A 411 8.31 38.55 14.55
N PRO A 412 8.63 39.55 15.41
CA PRO A 412 8.36 39.45 16.84
C PRO A 412 6.91 39.09 17.16
N ALA A 413 5.97 39.57 16.34
CA ALA A 413 4.55 39.25 16.45
C ALA A 413 4.25 37.76 16.22
N ASP A 414 5.04 37.04 15.42
CA ASP A 414 4.80 35.63 15.12
C ASP A 414 5.32 34.68 16.19
N ARG A 415 5.94 35.24 17.24
CA ARG A 415 6.56 34.49 18.32
C ARG A 415 5.67 34.48 19.55
N TRP A 416 5.63 33.31 20.18
CA TRP A 416 5.09 33.16 21.51
C TRP A 416 6.18 32.62 22.43
N ARG A 417 6.38 33.30 23.56
CA ARG A 417 7.44 33.02 24.53
C ARG A 417 6.85 33.00 25.92
N MET A 418 7.25 31.99 26.68
CA MET A 418 7.01 31.89 28.11
C MET A 418 8.34 31.62 28.82
N GLU A 419 8.53 32.23 29.99
CA GLU A 419 9.74 31.97 30.79
C GLU A 419 9.80 30.49 31.18
N GLY A 420 10.96 29.86 30.98
CA GLY A 420 11.15 28.43 31.27
C GLY A 420 10.77 27.46 30.15
N ALA A 421 10.40 27.95 28.94
CA ALA A 421 10.13 27.09 27.79
C ALA A 421 10.70 27.62 26.46
N PRO A 422 10.98 26.75 25.47
CA PRO A 422 11.38 27.17 24.13
C PRO A 422 10.32 28.02 23.43
N GLU A 423 10.76 29.04 22.68
CA GLU A 423 9.89 29.88 21.84
C GLU A 423 9.15 29.07 20.78
N LEU A 424 7.90 29.48 20.51
CA LEU A 424 7.05 28.90 19.48
C LEU A 424 6.75 29.89 18.35
N SER A 425 6.71 29.37 17.13
CA SER A 425 6.17 30.05 15.95
C SER A 425 4.64 29.88 15.90
N LEU A 426 3.89 30.96 16.06
CA LEU A 426 2.43 30.97 15.98
C LEU A 426 1.89 30.54 14.61
N PRO A 427 2.45 31.00 13.46
CA PRO A 427 1.97 30.54 12.16
C PRO A 427 2.12 29.03 11.96
N ARG A 428 3.26 28.44 12.34
CA ARG A 428 3.48 26.99 12.24
C ARG A 428 2.57 26.22 13.18
N LEU A 429 2.33 26.75 14.38
CA LEU A 429 1.43 26.16 15.36
C LEU A 429 -0.02 26.13 14.84
N GLY A 430 -0.51 27.25 14.31
CA GLY A 430 -1.85 27.38 13.73
C GLY A 430 -2.02 26.55 12.47
N LEU A 431 -1.11 26.66 11.49
CA LEU A 431 -1.16 25.86 10.26
C LEU A 431 -1.10 24.36 10.55
N GLY A 432 -0.29 23.94 11.53
CA GLY A 432 -0.24 22.54 11.95
C GLY A 432 -1.56 22.06 12.56
N ALA A 433 -2.22 22.91 13.36
CA ALA A 433 -3.53 22.63 13.94
C ALA A 433 -4.62 22.53 12.88
N ALA A 434 -4.64 23.46 11.90
CA ALA A 434 -5.55 23.42 10.76
C ALA A 434 -5.37 22.12 9.94
N CYS A 435 -4.12 21.71 9.67
CA CYS A 435 -3.84 20.47 8.95
C CYS A 435 -4.39 19.25 9.69
N ILE A 436 -4.18 19.14 11.01
CA ILE A 436 -4.70 18.00 11.79
C ILE A 436 -6.22 18.04 11.90
N ALA A 437 -6.82 19.23 11.97
CA ALA A 437 -8.27 19.41 12.00
C ALA A 437 -8.96 19.04 10.67
N LEU A 438 -8.30 19.22 9.51
CA LEU A 438 -8.81 18.78 8.21
C LEU A 438 -9.07 17.26 8.14
N ASN A 439 -8.43 16.45 8.99
CA ASN A 439 -8.72 15.02 9.08
C ASN A 439 -10.20 14.73 9.42
N PHE A 440 -10.90 15.66 10.07
CA PHE A 440 -12.33 15.53 10.38
C PHE A 440 -13.17 15.36 9.11
N GLY A 441 -12.73 15.97 8.01
CA GLY A 441 -13.34 15.82 6.69
C GLY A 441 -12.56 14.93 5.74
N CYS A 442 -11.58 14.15 6.21
CA CYS A 442 -10.88 13.12 5.44
C CYS A 442 -11.21 11.75 6.04
N ARG A 443 -10.42 11.32 7.04
CA ARG A 443 -10.63 10.15 7.88
C ARG A 443 -10.63 10.59 9.35
N PRO A 444 -11.79 10.69 10.02
CA PRO A 444 -11.92 11.33 11.33
C PRO A 444 -11.01 10.76 12.43
N THR A 445 -10.67 9.46 12.37
CA THR A 445 -9.78 8.82 13.35
C THR A 445 -8.40 9.47 13.41
N PHE A 446 -7.92 10.07 12.31
CA PHE A 446 -6.64 10.79 12.27
C PHE A 446 -6.68 12.13 13.04
N CYS A 447 -7.85 12.65 13.41
CA CYS A 447 -7.94 13.78 14.35
C CYS A 447 -7.28 13.46 15.69
N LEU A 448 -7.21 12.18 16.08
CA LEU A 448 -6.52 11.74 17.30
C LEU A 448 -5.02 12.02 17.29
N ALA A 449 -4.42 12.31 16.12
CA ALA A 449 -3.05 12.81 16.04
C ALA A 449 -2.87 14.14 16.80
N ALA A 450 -3.94 14.92 17.04
CA ALA A 450 -3.90 16.10 17.88
C ALA A 450 -3.46 15.80 19.32
N LEU A 451 -3.74 14.59 19.83
CA LEU A 451 -3.32 14.15 21.16
C LEU A 451 -1.80 14.09 21.30
N LEU A 452 -1.05 13.92 20.20
CA LEU A 452 0.42 13.98 20.19
C LEU A 452 0.94 15.39 20.46
N GLY A 453 0.14 16.43 20.19
CA GLY A 453 0.47 17.82 20.51
C GLY A 453 0.63 18.08 22.01
N ILE A 454 -0.17 17.39 22.85
CA ILE A 454 -0.13 17.55 24.31
C ILE A 454 1.26 17.23 24.88
N PRO A 455 1.82 16.01 24.70
CA PRO A 455 3.16 15.70 25.19
C PRO A 455 4.25 16.48 24.44
N LEU A 456 4.07 16.79 23.16
CA LEU A 456 5.04 17.56 22.38
C LEU A 456 5.24 18.98 22.95
N PHE A 457 4.14 19.66 23.29
CA PHE A 457 4.14 21.03 23.82
C PHE A 457 4.03 21.08 25.34
N TRP A 458 4.20 19.96 26.05
CA TRP A 458 4.13 19.90 27.51
C TRP A 458 5.05 20.91 28.20
N PRO A 459 6.32 21.13 27.77
CA PRO A 459 7.17 22.18 28.37
C PRO A 459 6.53 23.57 28.30
N GLN A 460 5.88 23.91 27.19
CA GLN A 460 5.18 25.17 27.00
C GLN A 460 3.88 25.25 27.81
N ILE A 461 3.11 24.17 27.87
CA ILE A 461 1.89 24.08 28.68
C ILE A 461 2.22 24.25 30.17
N ALA A 462 3.25 23.53 30.66
CA ALA A 462 3.70 23.62 32.04
C ALA A 462 4.22 25.03 32.37
N ALA A 463 5.04 25.62 31.50
CA ALA A 463 5.51 27.00 31.66
C ALA A 463 4.34 28.00 31.65
N LEU A 464 3.34 27.80 30.78
CA LEU A 464 2.14 28.64 30.75
C LEU A 464 1.44 28.65 32.10
N VAL A 465 1.14 27.46 32.63
CA VAL A 465 0.45 27.30 33.92
C VAL A 465 1.29 27.89 35.07
N ALA A 466 2.60 27.63 35.09
CA ALA A 466 3.50 28.14 36.14
C ALA A 466 3.61 29.68 36.14
N ASN A 467 3.65 30.31 34.96
CA ASN A 467 3.74 31.76 34.85
C ASN A 467 2.42 32.45 35.22
N LEU A 468 1.26 31.87 34.86
CA LEU A 468 -0.05 32.37 35.28
C LEU A 468 -0.22 32.26 36.80
N LYS A 469 0.10 31.10 37.40
CA LYS A 469 0.02 30.90 38.86
C LYS A 469 0.92 31.87 39.63
N ALA A 470 2.08 32.20 39.07
CA ALA A 470 3.02 33.13 39.69
C ALA A 470 2.73 34.62 39.39
N GLY A 471 1.66 34.94 38.65
CA GLY A 471 1.34 36.32 38.25
C GLY A 471 2.39 36.98 37.34
N ARG A 472 3.30 36.20 36.74
CA ARG A 472 4.43 36.72 35.93
C ARG A 472 4.04 37.14 34.52
N THR A 473 2.83 36.82 34.08
CA THR A 473 2.33 37.14 32.74
C THR A 473 0.81 37.34 32.77
N GLY A 474 0.30 38.26 31.94
CA GLY A 474 -1.13 38.46 31.79
C GLY A 474 -1.81 37.38 30.93
N TRP A 475 -3.12 37.16 31.16
CA TRP A 475 -3.94 36.17 30.47
C TRP A 475 -3.90 36.29 28.95
N ALA A 476 -3.99 37.52 28.41
CA ALA A 476 -3.97 37.76 26.96
C ALA A 476 -2.68 37.26 26.29
N LYS A 477 -1.52 37.47 26.93
CA LYS A 477 -0.24 36.99 26.42
C LYS A 477 -0.10 35.47 26.57
N ALA A 478 -0.56 34.92 27.70
CA ALA A 478 -0.49 33.49 27.96
C ALA A 478 -1.36 32.67 27.00
N LEU A 479 -2.61 33.09 26.78
CA LEU A 479 -3.58 32.35 25.98
C LEU A 479 -3.42 32.55 24.47
N ARG A 480 -2.51 33.42 24.01
CA ARG A 480 -2.30 33.68 22.58
C ARG A 480 -1.97 32.43 21.77
N ALA A 481 -1.05 31.58 22.25
CA ALA A 481 -0.71 30.33 21.53
C ALA A 481 -1.88 29.31 21.53
N PRO A 482 -2.52 29.01 22.67
CA PRO A 482 -3.75 28.21 22.69
C PRO A 482 -4.87 28.75 21.77
N ALA A 483 -5.09 30.07 21.77
CA ALA A 483 -6.09 30.70 20.92
C ALA A 483 -5.78 30.55 19.43
N VAL A 484 -4.50 30.61 19.03
CA VAL A 484 -4.09 30.34 17.65
C VAL A 484 -4.35 28.88 17.26
N VAL A 485 -4.07 27.92 18.15
CA VAL A 485 -4.36 26.49 17.90
C VAL A 485 -5.86 26.27 17.71
N VAL A 486 -6.67 26.73 18.67
CA VAL A 486 -8.13 26.56 18.65
C VAL A 486 -8.73 27.29 17.45
N GLY A 487 -8.39 28.57 17.27
CA GLY A 487 -8.90 29.36 16.15
C GLY A 487 -8.57 28.75 14.79
N ALA A 488 -7.31 28.30 14.59
CA ALA A 488 -6.93 27.66 13.33
C ALA A 488 -7.58 26.29 13.12
N ALA A 489 -7.84 25.51 14.17
CA ALA A 489 -8.57 24.25 14.09
C ALA A 489 -10.06 24.46 13.80
N LEU A 490 -10.66 25.54 14.31
CA LEU A 490 -12.07 25.87 14.07
C LEU A 490 -12.34 26.26 12.61
N VAL A 491 -11.37 26.84 11.89
CA VAL A 491 -11.52 27.22 10.47
C VAL A 491 -12.02 26.07 9.60
N PRO A 492 -11.40 24.87 9.60
CA PRO A 492 -11.98 23.71 8.91
C PRO A 492 -13.10 23.01 9.70
N LEU A 493 -13.04 22.96 11.05
CA LEU A 493 -14.04 22.18 11.81
C LEU A 493 -15.46 22.76 11.72
N VAL A 494 -15.64 24.07 11.84
CA VAL A 494 -16.97 24.69 11.82
C VAL A 494 -17.74 24.37 10.53
N PRO A 495 -17.20 24.60 9.31
CA PRO A 495 -17.92 24.24 8.09
C PRO A 495 -18.14 22.73 7.94
N LEU A 496 -17.22 21.89 8.43
CA LEU A 496 -17.40 20.43 8.37
C LEU A 496 -18.49 19.93 9.32
N LEU A 497 -18.58 20.48 10.53
CA LEU A 497 -19.65 20.20 11.47
C LEU A 497 -20.99 20.63 10.88
N ALA A 498 -21.07 21.85 10.33
CA ALA A 498 -22.27 22.33 9.64
C ALA A 498 -22.66 21.45 8.46
N TYR A 499 -21.69 20.97 7.68
CA TYR A 499 -21.90 20.03 6.58
C TYR A 499 -22.47 18.68 7.04
N ASN A 500 -21.98 18.13 8.16
CA ASN A 500 -22.56 16.91 8.74
C ASN A 500 -23.99 17.13 9.22
N HIS A 501 -24.25 18.24 9.92
CA HIS A 501 -25.58 18.59 10.38
C HIS A 501 -26.58 18.77 9.22
N ALA A 502 -26.15 19.37 8.11
CA ALA A 502 -26.97 19.51 6.91
C ALA A 502 -27.31 18.17 6.22
N ARG A 503 -26.46 17.14 6.37
CA ARG A 503 -26.69 15.81 5.78
C ARG A 503 -27.53 14.90 6.66
N PHE A 504 -27.24 14.89 7.96
CA PHE A 504 -27.71 13.85 8.89
C PHE A 504 -28.37 14.41 10.15
N GLY A 505 -28.59 15.72 10.24
CA GLY A 505 -29.14 16.36 11.44
C GLY A 505 -28.22 16.37 12.66
N SER A 506 -27.01 15.80 12.57
CA SER A 506 -26.04 15.69 13.66
C SER A 506 -24.65 16.20 13.24
N PHE A 507 -23.98 16.92 14.15
CA PHE A 507 -22.63 17.44 13.90
C PHE A 507 -21.55 16.34 13.84
N LEU A 508 -21.80 15.21 14.51
CA LEU A 508 -20.81 14.13 14.67
C LEU A 508 -21.23 12.84 13.94
N GLU A 509 -22.31 12.89 13.16
CA GLU A 509 -22.68 11.79 12.27
C GLU A 509 -21.98 11.95 10.92
N PHE A 510 -21.33 10.89 10.46
CA PHE A 510 -20.54 10.88 9.22
C PHE A 510 -21.18 10.07 8.10
N GLY A 511 -22.23 9.31 8.41
CA GLY A 511 -23.02 8.50 7.48
C GLY A 511 -22.63 7.03 7.44
N ASN A 512 -21.71 6.56 8.30
CA ASN A 512 -21.26 5.16 8.30
C ASN A 512 -22.41 4.20 8.67
N GLU A 513 -23.32 4.62 9.55
CA GLU A 513 -24.47 3.81 9.96
C GLU A 513 -25.49 3.64 8.83
N TYR A 514 -25.55 4.60 7.90
CA TYR A 514 -26.53 4.63 6.80
C TYR A 514 -26.01 3.97 5.51
N GLN A 515 -24.82 3.36 5.57
CA GLN A 515 -24.17 2.76 4.42
C GLN A 515 -24.88 1.47 3.98
N LEU A 516 -25.29 1.41 2.70
CA LEU A 516 -25.83 0.17 2.12
C LEU A 516 -24.70 -0.74 1.68
N THR A 517 -24.33 -1.69 2.54
CA THR A 517 -23.18 -2.59 2.32
C THR A 517 -23.51 -4.04 2.72
N VAL A 518 -22.49 -4.83 3.08
CA VAL A 518 -22.57 -6.27 3.40
C VAL A 518 -23.57 -6.58 4.51
N THR A 519 -23.71 -5.68 5.50
CA THR A 519 -24.62 -5.82 6.64
C THR A 519 -25.47 -4.58 6.83
N ASP A 520 -26.53 -4.72 7.63
CA ASP A 520 -27.25 -3.56 8.17
C ASP A 520 -26.35 -2.85 9.20
N MET A 521 -25.75 -1.73 8.81
CA MET A 521 -24.80 -0.99 9.64
C MET A 521 -25.46 -0.28 10.83
N THR A 522 -26.79 -0.08 10.80
CA THR A 522 -27.54 0.51 11.92
C THR A 522 -27.63 -0.47 13.10
N ALA A 523 -27.66 -1.77 12.80
CA ALA A 523 -27.78 -2.84 13.78
C ALA A 523 -26.47 -3.61 14.03
N PHE A 524 -25.54 -3.61 13.06
CA PHE A 524 -24.32 -4.39 13.15
C PHE A 524 -23.42 -3.90 14.30
N ARG A 525 -22.92 -4.86 15.08
CA ARG A 525 -21.92 -4.65 16.12
C ARG A 525 -20.89 -5.76 15.99
N GLN A 526 -19.61 -5.37 16.02
CA GLN A 526 -18.52 -6.32 15.96
C GLN A 526 -18.59 -7.27 17.16
N PRO A 527 -18.55 -8.59 16.96
CA PRO A 527 -18.52 -9.54 18.05
C PRO A 527 -17.34 -9.33 18.99
N ALA A 528 -17.60 -9.25 20.29
CA ALA A 528 -16.55 -9.09 21.31
C ALA A 528 -15.54 -10.27 21.28
N ALA A 529 -16.01 -11.47 20.93
CA ALA A 529 -15.18 -12.66 20.78
C ALA A 529 -14.12 -12.53 19.67
N ASP A 530 -14.39 -11.69 18.65
CA ASP A 530 -13.52 -11.53 17.48
C ASP A 530 -12.49 -10.40 17.66
N VAL A 531 -12.71 -9.47 18.60
CA VAL A 531 -11.85 -8.29 18.80
C VAL A 531 -10.39 -8.67 19.09
N LEU A 532 -10.16 -9.60 20.02
CA LEU A 532 -8.80 -10.01 20.37
C LEU A 532 -8.10 -10.79 19.23
N PRO A 533 -8.76 -11.77 18.56
CA PRO A 533 -8.23 -12.37 17.33
C PRO A 533 -7.88 -11.34 16.25
N VAL A 534 -8.78 -10.40 15.95
CA VAL A 534 -8.55 -9.35 14.94
C VAL A 534 -7.35 -8.47 15.31
N PHE A 535 -7.27 -8.02 16.57
CA PHE A 535 -6.12 -7.25 17.07
C PHE A 535 -4.81 -8.06 16.97
N GLY A 536 -4.86 -9.34 17.32
CA GLY A 536 -3.74 -10.27 17.16
C GLY A 536 -3.31 -10.42 15.71
N TYR A 537 -4.26 -10.55 14.77
CA TYR A 537 -3.97 -10.65 13.34
C TYR A 537 -3.36 -9.38 12.78
N TYR A 538 -3.85 -8.20 13.17
CA TYR A 538 -3.24 -6.94 12.77
C TYR A 538 -1.77 -6.85 13.15
N LEU A 539 -1.37 -7.36 14.31
CA LEU A 539 0.00 -7.19 14.80
C LEU A 539 0.91 -8.35 14.41
N PHE A 540 0.42 -9.59 14.45
CA PHE A 540 1.26 -10.80 14.48
C PHE A 540 0.85 -11.90 13.49
N LEU A 541 -0.13 -11.69 12.59
CA LEU A 541 -0.52 -12.71 11.61
C LEU A 541 0.72 -13.21 10.82
N PRO A 542 1.07 -14.51 10.87
CA PRO A 542 2.24 -15.02 10.20
C PRO A 542 2.05 -15.03 8.68
N PRO A 543 3.14 -14.85 7.90
CA PRO A 543 3.09 -15.02 6.46
C PRO A 543 2.92 -16.49 6.08
N ARG A 544 2.14 -16.76 5.02
CA ARG A 544 2.01 -18.10 4.44
C ARG A 544 2.87 -18.23 3.19
N PHE A 545 3.84 -19.15 3.20
CA PHE A 545 4.70 -19.40 2.05
C PHE A 545 4.14 -20.49 1.12
N THR A 546 4.42 -20.39 -0.18
CA THR A 546 4.00 -21.36 -1.20
C THR A 546 5.17 -21.75 -2.11
N GLY A 547 5.10 -22.94 -2.72
CA GLY A 547 6.13 -23.43 -3.66
C GLY A 547 6.11 -22.75 -5.04
N SER A 548 5.08 -21.96 -5.34
CA SER A 548 4.92 -21.23 -6.60
C SER A 548 4.92 -19.72 -6.37
N PHE A 549 5.37 -18.96 -7.37
CA PHE A 549 5.28 -17.50 -7.39
C PHE A 549 3.85 -17.04 -7.05
N PRO A 550 3.69 -16.02 -6.20
CA PRO A 550 4.72 -15.12 -5.64
C PRO A 550 5.37 -15.61 -4.35
N PHE A 551 5.33 -16.92 -4.09
CA PHE A 551 5.92 -17.60 -2.92
C PHE A 551 5.33 -17.19 -1.57
N VAL A 552 4.35 -16.29 -1.59
CA VAL A 552 3.54 -15.86 -0.46
C VAL A 552 2.07 -15.90 -0.85
N ALA A 553 1.23 -16.34 0.07
CA ALA A 553 -0.21 -16.43 -0.08
C ALA A 553 -0.91 -15.62 1.00
N LEU A 554 -2.22 -15.42 0.81
CA LEU A 554 -3.08 -14.89 1.86
C LEU A 554 -3.06 -15.87 3.06
N SER A 555 -2.94 -15.30 4.25
CA SER A 555 -2.95 -16.05 5.50
C SER A 555 -4.39 -16.15 6.03
N PRO A 556 -4.84 -17.35 6.46
CA PRO A 556 -6.18 -17.53 6.99
C PRO A 556 -6.34 -16.77 8.32
N THR A 557 -7.50 -16.14 8.48
CA THR A 557 -7.86 -15.32 9.66
C THR A 557 -9.20 -15.81 10.24
N PRO A 558 -9.28 -17.07 10.71
CA PRO A 558 -10.52 -17.63 11.23
C PRO A 558 -10.99 -16.84 12.45
N LEU A 559 -12.28 -16.54 12.51
CA LEU A 559 -12.91 -15.85 13.63
C LEU A 559 -13.95 -16.74 14.31
N PRO A 560 -14.09 -16.67 15.65
CA PRO A 560 -15.14 -17.37 16.38
C PRO A 560 -16.55 -17.09 15.86
N GLN A 561 -16.82 -15.85 15.45
CA GLN A 561 -18.09 -15.43 14.87
C GLN A 561 -17.86 -14.77 13.50
N TRP A 562 -18.94 -14.57 12.76
CA TRP A 562 -18.84 -13.84 11.50
C TRP A 562 -18.55 -12.38 11.80
N ALA A 563 -17.50 -11.88 11.17
CA ALA A 563 -17.10 -10.49 11.19
C ALA A 563 -16.47 -10.13 9.85
N PHE A 564 -16.47 -8.85 9.53
CA PHE A 564 -15.82 -8.37 8.31
C PHE A 564 -14.32 -8.65 8.36
N THR A 565 -13.83 -9.38 7.36
CA THR A 565 -12.39 -9.65 7.17
C THR A 565 -11.99 -9.43 5.72
N GLU A 566 -11.04 -8.53 5.50
CA GLU A 566 -10.25 -8.45 4.28
C GLU A 566 -9.09 -9.46 4.37
N PRO A 567 -8.71 -10.14 3.27
CA PRO A 567 -7.55 -11.00 3.30
C PRO A 567 -6.23 -10.24 3.49
N LEU A 568 -5.33 -10.78 4.32
CA LEU A 568 -3.99 -10.24 4.57
C LEU A 568 -2.90 -11.25 4.20
N VAL A 569 -1.73 -10.75 3.82
CA VAL A 569 -0.52 -11.58 3.64
C VAL A 569 0.22 -11.78 4.97
N GLY A 570 0.05 -10.86 5.92
CA GLY A 570 0.68 -10.92 7.24
C GLY A 570 0.32 -9.73 8.11
N GLY A 571 0.66 -9.81 9.39
CA GLY A 571 0.49 -8.76 10.40
C GLY A 571 1.60 -7.72 10.35
N LEU A 572 1.39 -6.59 11.00
CA LEU A 572 2.28 -5.43 10.95
C LEU A 572 3.72 -5.77 11.40
N PHE A 573 3.90 -6.49 12.50
CA PHE A 573 5.23 -6.85 13.01
C PHE A 573 5.87 -8.02 12.27
N THR A 574 5.10 -8.86 11.58
CA THR A 574 5.68 -9.94 10.75
C THR A 574 6.14 -9.39 9.39
N LEU A 575 5.38 -8.45 8.82
CA LEU A 575 5.73 -7.73 7.61
C LEU A 575 6.88 -6.74 7.85
N CYS A 576 6.90 -6.03 8.98
CA CYS A 576 7.97 -5.10 9.35
C CYS A 576 8.48 -5.33 10.79
N PRO A 577 9.38 -6.31 11.01
CA PRO A 577 9.87 -6.65 12.35
C PRO A 577 10.59 -5.53 13.11
N LEU A 578 11.15 -4.56 12.39
CA LEU A 578 11.83 -3.40 13.00
C LEU A 578 10.87 -2.51 13.82
N LEU A 579 9.56 -2.61 13.60
CA LEU A 579 8.57 -1.89 14.41
C LEU A 579 8.54 -2.35 15.88
N LEU A 580 9.03 -3.55 16.20
CA LEU A 580 9.19 -4.01 17.59
C LEU A 580 10.12 -3.09 18.40
N LEU A 581 11.00 -2.34 17.73
CA LEU A 581 11.85 -1.33 18.38
C LEU A 581 11.03 -0.17 18.98
N ALA A 582 9.76 0.00 18.61
CA ALA A 582 8.86 0.98 19.23
C ALA A 582 8.70 0.73 20.74
N PHE A 583 8.67 -0.54 21.17
CA PHE A 583 8.55 -0.89 22.59
C PHE A 583 9.79 -0.53 23.42
N ALA A 584 10.93 -0.24 22.77
CA ALA A 584 12.11 0.27 23.46
C ALA A 584 11.99 1.75 23.83
N ALA A 585 11.11 2.52 23.18
CA ALA A 585 11.02 3.97 23.33
C ALA A 585 10.86 4.43 24.80
N PRO A 586 9.92 3.90 25.61
CA PRO A 586 9.75 4.35 27.00
C PRO A 586 11.02 4.19 27.85
N PHE A 587 11.78 3.12 27.61
CA PHE A 587 12.96 2.77 28.40
C PHE A 587 14.19 3.60 28.02
N LEU A 588 14.38 3.86 26.72
CA LEU A 588 15.46 4.70 26.22
C LEU A 588 15.40 6.12 26.80
N TYR A 589 14.19 6.61 27.05
CA TYR A 589 13.97 7.96 27.59
C TYR A 589 14.04 8.04 29.11
N ARG A 590 13.58 7.01 29.85
CA ARG A 590 13.73 6.96 31.32
C ARG A 590 15.19 7.02 31.76
N ARG A 591 16.10 6.43 30.98
CA ARG A 591 17.54 6.44 31.28
C ARG A 591 18.19 7.82 31.10
N GLY A 592 17.68 8.65 30.20
CA GLY A 592 18.14 10.04 29.99
C GLY A 592 17.65 11.03 31.06
N ARG A 593 16.52 10.74 31.74
CA ARG A 593 15.95 11.56 32.82
C ARG A 593 16.71 11.50 34.16
N ARG A 594 17.75 10.67 34.28
CA ARG A 594 18.65 10.67 35.46
C ARG A 594 19.67 11.81 35.44
N SER A 595 19.70 12.62 34.37
CA SER A 595 20.39 13.91 34.35
C SER A 595 19.55 14.95 35.11
N VAL A 596 20.20 15.78 35.93
CA VAL A 596 19.62 16.73 36.90
C VAL A 596 18.78 17.87 36.25
N THR A 597 18.68 17.90 34.92
CA THR A 597 17.94 18.93 34.18
C THR A 597 16.65 18.36 33.54
N PRO A 598 15.47 18.99 33.74
CA PRO A 598 14.24 18.56 33.09
C PRO A 598 14.38 18.64 31.56
N PRO A 599 13.83 17.68 30.79
CA PRO A 599 13.97 17.68 29.35
C PRO A 599 13.29 18.92 28.75
N VAL A 600 14.09 19.72 28.03
CA VAL A 600 13.65 20.96 27.37
C VAL A 600 12.80 20.67 26.10
N ASP A 601 12.69 19.41 25.68
CA ASP A 601 11.98 18.97 24.47
C ASP A 601 10.93 17.89 24.79
N GLY A 602 9.68 18.10 24.37
CA GLY A 602 8.55 17.17 24.52
C GLY A 602 8.54 16.01 23.50
N LEU A 603 9.44 16.03 22.51
CA LEU A 603 9.51 15.01 21.46
C LEU A 603 9.59 13.56 21.99
N PRO A 604 10.44 13.20 22.97
CA PRO A 604 10.45 11.84 23.54
C PRO A 604 9.10 11.37 24.09
N ALA A 605 8.36 12.27 24.74
CA ALA A 605 7.04 11.97 25.27
C ALA A 605 6.03 11.80 24.13
N MET A 606 6.12 12.63 23.08
CA MET A 606 5.30 12.50 21.86
C MET A 606 5.52 11.14 21.18
N LEU A 607 6.78 10.70 21.02
CA LEU A 607 7.09 9.40 20.39
C LEU A 607 6.60 8.21 21.23
N THR A 608 6.62 8.35 22.56
CA THR A 608 6.01 7.35 23.45
C THR A 608 4.49 7.35 23.36
N ALA A 609 3.87 8.53 23.29
CA ALA A 609 2.44 8.68 23.08
C ALA A 609 2.00 8.13 21.71
N ALA A 610 2.84 8.23 20.68
CA ALA A 610 2.58 7.62 19.38
C ALA A 610 2.45 6.09 19.48
N LEU A 611 3.28 5.41 20.28
CA LEU A 611 3.11 3.98 20.52
C LEU A 611 1.75 3.65 21.17
N VAL A 612 1.38 4.40 22.21
CA VAL A 612 0.09 4.21 22.90
C VAL A 612 -1.08 4.45 21.96
N LEU A 613 -1.00 5.53 21.18
CA LEU A 613 -2.03 5.86 20.19
C LEU A 613 -2.09 4.81 19.08
N GLY A 614 -0.95 4.28 18.62
CA GLY A 614 -0.91 3.22 17.60
C GLY A 614 -1.59 1.93 18.08
N LEU A 615 -1.35 1.54 19.33
CA LEU A 615 -2.04 0.40 19.94
C LEU A 615 -3.54 0.65 20.10
N ALA A 616 -3.92 1.85 20.55
CA ALA A 616 -5.32 2.24 20.70
C ALA A 616 -6.06 2.25 19.34
N MET A 617 -5.42 2.75 18.29
CA MET A 617 -5.97 2.78 16.93
C MET A 617 -6.13 1.38 16.36
N ALA A 618 -5.14 0.50 16.49
CA ALA A 618 -5.26 -0.89 16.04
C ALA A 618 -6.41 -1.63 16.76
N LEU A 619 -6.63 -1.36 18.05
CA LEU A 619 -7.77 -1.89 18.79
C LEU A 619 -9.09 -1.28 18.31
N PHE A 620 -9.12 0.05 18.12
CA PHE A 620 -10.29 0.77 17.65
C PHE A 620 -10.76 0.27 16.27
N ASP A 621 -9.83 0.06 15.33
CA ASP A 621 -10.14 -0.50 14.01
C ASP A 621 -10.72 -1.90 14.13
N GLY A 622 -10.14 -2.74 15.01
CA GLY A 622 -10.65 -4.08 15.28
C GLY A 622 -12.06 -4.11 15.87
N VAL A 623 -12.40 -3.13 16.72
CA VAL A 623 -13.72 -2.99 17.34
C VAL A 623 -14.75 -2.38 16.38
N SER A 624 -14.35 -1.42 15.56
CA SER A 624 -15.29 -0.59 14.80
C SER A 624 -15.47 -1.05 13.35
N ALA A 625 -14.45 -1.65 12.74
CA ALA A 625 -14.41 -1.93 11.31
C ALA A 625 -13.99 -3.37 10.97
N GLY A 626 -13.69 -4.20 11.97
CA GLY A 626 -13.19 -5.56 11.79
C GLY A 626 -11.74 -5.61 11.29
N LEU A 627 -11.42 -6.61 10.48
CA LEU A 627 -10.07 -6.82 9.96
C LEU A 627 -9.97 -6.31 8.51
N GLY A 628 -9.13 -5.32 8.26
CA GLY A 628 -8.91 -4.73 6.93
C GLY A 628 -7.43 -4.46 6.69
N TRP A 629 -6.83 -4.97 5.62
CA TRP A 629 -5.40 -4.75 5.34
C TRP A 629 -5.10 -3.25 5.21
N ARG A 630 -5.99 -2.50 4.54
CA ARG A 630 -5.88 -1.05 4.43
C ARG A 630 -5.84 -0.31 5.78
N TYR A 631 -6.47 -0.85 6.82
CA TYR A 631 -6.55 -0.20 8.14
C TYR A 631 -5.20 -0.21 8.87
N MET A 632 -4.21 -1.01 8.46
CA MET A 632 -2.83 -0.87 8.94
C MET A 632 -2.23 0.52 8.65
N CYS A 633 -2.77 1.26 7.66
CA CYS A 633 -2.37 2.63 7.38
C CYS A 633 -2.82 3.63 8.47
N ASP A 634 -3.77 3.27 9.33
CA ASP A 634 -4.24 4.14 10.42
C ASP A 634 -3.22 4.24 11.55
N PHE A 635 -2.51 3.15 11.82
CA PHE A 635 -1.63 3.05 12.99
C PHE A 635 -0.17 2.70 12.68
N GLY A 636 0.15 2.11 11.53
CA GLY A 636 1.52 1.67 11.22
C GLY A 636 2.57 2.80 11.30
N TRP A 637 2.20 4.01 10.87
CA TRP A 637 3.06 5.19 10.93
C TRP A 637 3.34 5.67 12.37
N LEU A 638 2.41 5.45 13.31
CA LEU A 638 2.59 5.77 14.73
C LEU A 638 3.64 4.84 15.37
N PHE A 639 3.57 3.54 15.08
CA PHE A 639 4.61 2.59 15.46
C PHE A 639 5.95 2.95 14.83
N ALA A 640 5.95 3.38 13.57
CA ALA A 640 7.18 3.78 12.87
C ALA A 640 7.87 4.96 13.56
N LEU A 641 7.12 6.02 13.90
CA LEU A 641 7.65 7.16 14.65
C LEU A 641 8.21 6.72 16.01
N ALA A 642 7.48 5.89 16.75
CA ALA A 642 7.90 5.37 18.04
C ALA A 642 9.15 4.48 17.95
N ALA A 643 9.37 3.77 16.83
CA ALA A 643 10.51 2.88 16.62
C ALA A 643 11.82 3.60 16.24
N LEU A 644 11.75 4.82 15.68
CA LEU A 644 12.93 5.59 15.24
C LEU A 644 14.06 5.70 16.29
N PRO A 645 13.80 5.97 17.58
CA PRO A 645 14.83 6.06 18.60
C PRO A 645 15.54 4.72 18.83
N GLY A 646 14.77 3.62 18.87
CA GLY A 646 15.32 2.26 18.99
C GLY A 646 16.15 1.88 17.77
N LEU A 647 15.65 2.20 16.58
CA LEU A 647 16.36 1.98 15.31
C LEU A 647 17.72 2.69 15.30
N LEU A 648 17.75 4.00 15.57
CA LEU A 648 19.00 4.78 15.60
C LEU A 648 19.98 4.27 16.67
N ARG A 649 19.46 3.83 17.84
CA ARG A 649 20.30 3.28 18.91
C ARG A 649 20.97 1.96 18.52
N VAL A 650 20.27 1.08 17.81
CA VAL A 650 20.79 -0.19 17.29
C VAL A 650 21.84 0.06 16.21
N LEU A 651 21.67 1.12 15.41
CA LEU A 651 22.62 1.52 14.36
C LEU A 651 23.89 2.22 14.88
N ASP A 652 24.01 2.38 16.20
CA ASP A 652 25.09 3.08 16.90
C ASP A 652 25.17 4.57 16.55
N GLU A 653 24.01 5.21 16.47
CA GLU A 653 23.86 6.66 16.29
C GLU A 653 23.41 7.30 17.62
N PRO A 654 24.30 7.44 18.62
CA PRO A 654 23.91 7.91 19.94
C PRO A 654 23.32 9.32 19.88
N GLY A 655 22.17 9.49 20.53
CA GLY A 655 21.39 10.71 20.53
C GLY A 655 21.81 11.77 21.55
N ALA A 656 21.31 13.00 21.38
CA ALA A 656 21.51 14.09 22.34
C ALA A 656 20.83 13.85 23.69
N CYS A 657 19.80 13.00 23.73
CA CYS A 657 19.06 12.63 24.95
C CYS A 657 19.81 11.63 25.87
N VAL A 658 21.05 11.25 25.52
CA VAL A 658 21.90 10.32 26.27
C VAL A 658 23.31 10.90 26.40
N ALA A 659 23.42 12.18 26.75
CA ALA A 659 24.66 12.75 27.24
C ALA A 659 24.59 12.78 28.78
N VAL A 660 25.22 11.82 29.44
CA VAL A 660 26.13 11.94 30.61
C VAL A 660 26.41 10.50 31.10
N ALA A 661 27.39 9.82 30.50
CA ALA A 661 28.15 8.75 31.19
C ALA A 661 29.43 8.39 30.42
N ASP A 662 29.38 8.31 29.08
CA ASP A 662 30.49 7.82 28.26
C ASP A 662 30.94 8.80 27.16
N ALA A 663 30.95 10.09 27.45
CA ALA A 663 31.60 11.07 26.58
C ALA A 663 33.13 10.96 26.71
N ARG A 664 33.73 9.86 26.24
CA ARG A 664 35.14 9.91 25.83
C ARG A 664 35.19 10.73 24.53
N PRO A 665 35.87 11.89 24.51
CA PRO A 665 35.99 12.68 23.30
C PRO A 665 36.95 11.96 22.35
N CYS A 666 36.46 11.09 21.47
CA CYS A 666 37.24 10.63 20.33
C CYS A 666 37.24 11.69 19.23
N ARG A 667 37.87 12.83 19.54
CA ARG A 667 38.41 13.78 18.55
C ARG A 667 39.92 13.87 18.79
N ARG A 668 40.64 12.79 18.50
CA ARG A 668 42.07 12.91 18.20
C ARG A 668 42.19 13.37 16.75
N ALA A 669 42.63 14.61 16.57
CA ALA A 669 43.20 15.06 15.31
C ALA A 669 44.37 14.13 14.94
N GLY A 670 44.40 13.65 13.69
CA GLY A 670 45.61 13.06 13.10
C GLY A 670 45.79 11.53 13.10
N GLY A 671 44.80 10.69 13.43
CA GLY A 671 44.98 9.22 13.45
C GLY A 671 43.84 8.43 12.84
N THR A 672 44.15 7.31 12.19
CA THR A 672 43.21 6.30 11.67
C THR A 672 42.14 5.97 12.72
N ARG A 673 40.86 6.17 12.36
CA ARG A 673 39.73 5.88 13.26
C ARG A 673 39.71 4.39 13.61
N PRO A 674 39.45 4.00 14.86
CA PRO A 674 39.35 2.60 15.24
C PRO A 674 38.26 1.89 14.41
N PRO A 675 38.45 0.59 14.10
CA PRO A 675 37.47 -0.18 13.35
C PRO A 675 36.12 -0.22 14.08
N VAL A 676 35.03 -0.12 13.32
CA VAL A 676 33.66 -0.25 13.87
C VAL A 676 33.56 -1.59 14.61
N PRO A 677 33.14 -1.59 15.90
CA PRO A 677 33.06 -2.81 16.69
C PRO A 677 32.23 -3.89 15.99
N ALA A 678 32.64 -5.15 16.12
CA ALA A 678 31.96 -6.28 15.47
C ALA A 678 30.45 -6.32 15.80
N ARG A 679 30.08 -6.02 17.05
CA ARG A 679 28.67 -5.92 17.49
C ARG A 679 27.85 -4.89 16.71
N VAL A 680 28.42 -3.72 16.41
CA VAL A 680 27.74 -2.64 15.68
C VAL A 680 27.61 -3.03 14.21
N ARG A 681 28.65 -3.65 13.65
CA ARG A 681 28.61 -4.19 12.29
C ARG A 681 27.51 -5.24 12.15
N ALA A 682 27.43 -6.19 13.09
CA ALA A 682 26.40 -7.22 13.13
C ALA A 682 25.00 -6.61 13.24
N ALA A 683 24.80 -5.63 14.13
CA ALA A 683 23.53 -4.91 14.28
C ALA A 683 23.10 -4.19 12.98
N ARG A 684 24.02 -3.49 12.31
CA ARG A 684 23.76 -2.83 11.03
C ARG A 684 23.39 -3.84 9.93
N ILE A 685 24.05 -5.00 9.90
CA ILE A 685 23.70 -6.09 8.97
C ILE A 685 22.31 -6.63 9.28
N ALA A 686 22.00 -6.89 10.56
CA ALA A 686 20.69 -7.39 10.96
C ALA A 686 19.56 -6.42 10.58
N VAL A 687 19.71 -5.12 10.88
CA VAL A 687 18.73 -4.09 10.47
C VAL A 687 18.60 -4.06 8.95
N PHE A 688 19.71 -4.07 8.22
CA PHE A 688 19.69 -4.10 6.76
C PHE A 688 18.93 -5.32 6.21
N THR A 689 19.18 -6.52 6.75
CA THR A 689 18.48 -7.75 6.37
C THR A 689 16.98 -7.65 6.65
N LEU A 690 16.57 -7.11 7.81
CA LEU A 690 15.15 -6.93 8.15
C LEU A 690 14.46 -5.88 7.26
N MET A 691 15.19 -4.85 6.81
CA MET A 691 14.67 -3.92 5.81
C MET A 691 14.48 -4.59 4.44
N CYS A 692 15.47 -5.38 4.00
CA CYS A 692 15.35 -6.17 2.76
C CYS A 692 14.19 -7.17 2.82
N TRP A 693 13.99 -7.81 3.99
CA TRP A 693 12.82 -8.66 4.25
C TRP A 693 11.52 -7.89 4.05
N THR A 694 11.38 -6.72 4.70
CA THR A 694 10.19 -5.88 4.60
C THR A 694 9.93 -5.47 3.14
N LEU A 695 10.97 -5.02 2.43
CA LEU A 695 10.89 -4.62 1.02
C LEU A 695 10.46 -5.80 0.13
N LEU A 696 11.08 -6.97 0.31
CA LEU A 696 10.74 -8.17 -0.46
C LEU A 696 9.28 -8.57 -0.22
N PHE A 697 8.82 -8.57 1.03
CA PHE A 697 7.44 -8.88 1.36
C PHE A 697 6.47 -7.89 0.73
N CYS A 698 6.72 -6.58 0.85
CA CYS A 698 5.89 -5.57 0.19
C CYS A 698 5.79 -5.80 -1.33
N LEU A 699 6.89 -6.17 -1.98
CA LEU A 699 6.90 -6.45 -3.42
C LEU A 699 6.13 -7.72 -3.78
N LEU A 700 6.41 -8.84 -3.11
CA LEU A 700 5.72 -10.11 -3.37
C LEU A 700 4.22 -10.03 -3.04
N ALA A 701 3.89 -9.25 -2.01
CA ALA A 701 2.54 -8.91 -1.61
C ALA A 701 1.86 -7.92 -2.58
N CYS A 702 2.43 -7.54 -3.72
CA CYS A 702 1.66 -6.95 -4.83
C CYS A 702 1.12 -8.03 -5.78
N PHE A 703 1.76 -9.19 -5.83
CA PHE A 703 1.45 -10.27 -6.78
C PHE A 703 0.54 -11.37 -6.20
N THR A 704 0.41 -11.52 -4.88
CA THR A 704 -0.50 -12.53 -4.27
C THR A 704 -1.91 -12.57 -4.88
N PRO A 705 -2.36 -13.73 -5.38
CA PRO A 705 -3.75 -13.94 -5.81
C PRO A 705 -4.74 -13.84 -4.66
N GLY A 706 -6.00 -13.49 -4.97
CA GLY A 706 -7.13 -13.43 -4.02
C GLY A 706 -7.28 -12.10 -3.28
N ARG A 707 -6.36 -11.14 -3.45
CA ARG A 707 -6.58 -9.76 -3.00
C ARG A 707 -7.56 -9.04 -3.95
N GLN A 708 -8.29 -8.06 -3.44
CA GLN A 708 -9.32 -7.33 -4.20
C GLN A 708 -8.76 -6.67 -5.47
N ASP A 709 -7.52 -6.13 -5.44
CA ASP A 709 -6.87 -5.49 -6.60
C ASP A 709 -5.76 -6.36 -7.23
N GLN A 710 -5.91 -7.68 -7.21
CA GLN A 710 -4.87 -8.60 -7.67
C GLN A 710 -4.41 -8.30 -9.11
N LEU A 711 -3.10 -8.34 -9.34
CA LEU A 711 -2.52 -8.08 -10.66
C LEU A 711 -3.03 -9.04 -11.74
N LEU A 712 -3.43 -10.26 -11.36
CA LEU A 712 -4.09 -11.20 -12.28
C LEU A 712 -5.34 -10.63 -12.94
N ALA A 713 -6.09 -9.77 -12.24
CA ALA A 713 -7.29 -9.13 -12.77
C ALA A 713 -6.99 -7.76 -13.39
N THR A 714 -6.17 -6.94 -12.71
CA THR A 714 -5.96 -5.53 -13.08
C THR A 714 -4.87 -5.33 -14.15
N ASN A 715 -3.84 -6.18 -14.17
CA ASN A 715 -2.77 -6.17 -15.17
C ASN A 715 -2.19 -7.58 -15.38
N PRO A 716 -2.95 -8.51 -15.99
CA PRO A 716 -2.55 -9.90 -16.16
C PRO A 716 -1.24 -10.03 -16.93
N ALA A 717 -1.02 -9.21 -17.96
CA ALA A 717 0.22 -9.23 -18.74
C ALA A 717 1.45 -9.02 -17.83
N PHE A 718 1.44 -7.97 -17.01
CA PHE A 718 2.55 -7.69 -16.09
C PHE A 718 2.73 -8.80 -15.04
N PHE A 719 1.63 -9.35 -14.50
CA PHE A 719 1.72 -10.49 -13.59
C PHE A 719 2.43 -11.69 -14.25
N HIS A 720 1.99 -12.06 -15.45
CA HIS A 720 2.52 -13.21 -16.19
C HIS A 720 3.94 -12.98 -16.72
N ASP A 721 4.31 -11.73 -17.05
CA ASP A 721 5.67 -11.37 -17.40
C ASP A 721 6.62 -11.62 -16.23
N VAL A 722 6.27 -11.19 -15.02
CA VAL A 722 7.10 -11.43 -13.82
C VAL A 722 7.08 -12.90 -13.41
N LEU A 723 5.92 -13.57 -13.48
CA LEU A 723 5.82 -15.01 -13.26
C LEU A 723 6.76 -15.80 -14.19
N SER A 724 6.90 -15.36 -15.45
CA SER A 724 7.79 -16.00 -16.42
C SER A 724 9.27 -15.95 -16.02
N TRP A 725 9.68 -15.03 -15.14
CA TRP A 725 11.05 -14.96 -14.63
C TRP A 725 11.41 -16.12 -13.69
N PHE A 726 10.39 -16.82 -13.16
CA PHE A 726 10.56 -17.95 -12.25
C PHE A 726 10.19 -19.28 -12.89
N ARG A 727 9.50 -19.26 -14.05
CA ARG A 727 9.16 -20.45 -14.83
C ARG A 727 10.19 -20.76 -15.93
N LEU A 728 10.83 -19.73 -16.48
CA LEU A 728 11.83 -19.81 -17.55
C LEU A 728 13.19 -19.35 -17.04
#